data_AF-A0A2N2JPD0-F1
#
_entry.id   AF-A0A2N2JPD0-F1
#
_cell.length_a   1.000
_cell.length_b   1.000
_cell.length_c   1.000
_cell.angle_alpha   90.00
_cell.angle_beta   90.00
_cell.angle_gamma   90.00
#
_symmetry.space_group_name_H-M   'P 1'
#
loop_
_entity.id
_entity.type
_entity.pdbx_description
1 polymer ?
#
loop_
_entity_poly.entity_id
_entity_poly.type
_entity_poly.pdbx_seq_one_letter_code
_entity_poly.pdbx_strand_id
1 'polypeptide(L)'
;MRRRVKRSSPRPGATMDPMKAPTRLATALVLLATLGACTASPPPPSTPTTTVATTARDEAPKAVPFSARFDATGRFVADDRILPAWRLDPTLPAAKGDQYDDIRTAAPQLYAITEPPDRIATVRPMVEWEPMRAIVMTYPGYMLTSTNATDTFVQVAVHASEVGEVWFAVDGASAENGLKSRILTAGVSQQTLDDKIKFYRTDIDSVWFIDSGPLPIVDTATDTFAFADWRYYHERPLDDGVPTVLARNMGAFGYEQTATVYRLPLYMEGGTFQATTDGICFTSDRQIYNLSCYDGSCNDNIESMSLTALQTHPYTLQMETLLSDYVGCKDLVVMHSITDDGTGHIDMYMKVLDDGRVLMGEYAAPYANNAEQTNGPRLDANAAFLEAYVKPDGTSFTVPRIVMPGRRNSSFGNIPFTFINSTLFNGVNLWPYSDYSAWDAQKAAAQATWDAVLPDYDNIPIEATELSFYSGAIHCVTRTIPAQPAADWVDDGTCGDGSCVAPPHGYDGECSPAGISEQVCWGPTWLCECNDCDNGCATTPNGCGDITYYGCCDDGTLYYCETNQVYSQPCGGSCGWDQSNDWYDCGMSGADPSGEHPLACGATCTPNCAGKTCGGDGCGGTCGDCGAGSTCVSGTCASTCVDPVCTVGDSGCDGAVAWACITQDDCPMRAEVDCATSGKICEAGQCAVAPVEPEPDTTSPDTATPDTSAGTDTTTPPDTTGTGLDVQGEGDVQQLAHKSSGCAGGGGRGSGALALLLGIGLLTWLRRRRPAGL
;
A
#
# COMPACT_ATOMS: atom_id res chain seq x y z
N MET A 1 -37.26 -49.74 -30.18
CA MET A 1 -37.12 -50.62 -28.99
C MET A 1 -36.98 -49.71 -27.75
N ARG A 2 -37.71 -49.93 -26.64
CA ARG A 2 -37.27 -50.58 -25.37
C ARG A 2 -35.98 -49.99 -24.78
N ARG A 3 -35.94 -49.42 -23.56
CA ARG A 3 -36.96 -49.14 -22.50
C ARG A 3 -36.72 -47.69 -21.98
N ARG A 4 -37.70 -46.79 -21.87
CA ARG A 4 -38.86 -46.69 -20.94
C ARG A 4 -38.46 -46.56 -19.46
N VAL A 5 -38.65 -45.46 -18.71
CA VAL A 5 -39.73 -44.43 -18.56
C VAL A 5 -40.74 -44.73 -17.45
N LYS A 6 -40.86 -43.80 -16.48
CA LYS A 6 -42.07 -43.22 -15.83
C LYS A 6 -41.59 -42.04 -14.93
N ARG A 7 -41.96 -40.76 -15.11
CA ARG A 7 -43.26 -40.04 -15.20
C ARG A 7 -44.04 -39.85 -13.88
N SER A 8 -43.78 -38.73 -13.21
CA SER A 8 -44.72 -37.62 -12.92
C SER A 8 -46.20 -37.89 -12.61
N SER A 9 -46.66 -37.42 -11.43
CA SER A 9 -47.86 -36.57 -11.14
C SER A 9 -49.27 -37.08 -11.54
N PRO A 10 -50.42 -36.60 -10.97
CA PRO A 10 -50.64 -35.33 -10.22
C PRO A 10 -51.66 -35.34 -9.02
N ARG A 11 -51.74 -34.20 -8.27
CA ARG A 11 -52.93 -33.43 -7.73
C ARG A 11 -54.20 -34.15 -7.13
N PRO A 12 -55.09 -33.44 -6.39
CA PRO A 12 -54.89 -32.43 -5.32
C PRO A 12 -55.89 -32.51 -4.12
N GLY A 13 -55.53 -31.90 -2.98
CA GLY A 13 -56.43 -31.09 -2.12
C GLY A 13 -57.46 -31.74 -1.16
N ALA A 14 -57.30 -31.49 0.15
CA ALA A 14 -58.39 -31.48 1.15
C ALA A 14 -58.03 -30.64 2.40
N THR A 15 -58.77 -29.55 2.61
CA THR A 15 -59.12 -28.81 3.86
C THR A 15 -58.44 -29.08 5.22
N MET A 16 -57.94 -27.97 5.83
CA MET A 16 -58.11 -27.52 7.24
C MET A 16 -57.63 -28.38 8.45
N ASP A 17 -56.65 -27.84 9.18
CA ASP A 17 -56.67 -27.44 10.62
C ASP A 17 -57.41 -28.25 11.72
N PRO A 18 -56.99 -28.17 13.02
CA PRO A 18 -55.65 -27.86 13.56
C PRO A 18 -55.27 -28.66 14.85
N MET A 19 -54.18 -28.23 15.51
CA MET A 19 -53.92 -28.28 16.97
C MET A 19 -53.39 -29.56 17.70
N LYS A 20 -52.34 -29.27 18.50
CA LYS A 20 -52.02 -29.74 19.88
C LYS A 20 -51.34 -31.10 20.12
N ALA A 21 -50.27 -31.01 20.92
CA ALA A 21 -49.56 -32.14 21.54
C ALA A 21 -50.16 -32.56 22.91
N PRO A 22 -49.86 -33.78 23.40
CA PRO A 22 -50.07 -34.21 24.78
C PRO A 22 -48.85 -33.90 25.69
N THR A 23 -48.90 -34.27 26.98
CA THR A 23 -48.02 -33.73 28.05
C THR A 23 -47.94 -34.66 29.28
N ARG A 24 -47.07 -34.34 30.27
CA ARG A 24 -46.98 -34.81 31.69
C ARG A 24 -46.15 -36.10 31.92
N LEU A 25 -45.64 -36.46 33.13
CA LEU A 25 -45.71 -35.94 34.53
C LEU A 25 -44.27 -35.71 35.09
N ALA A 26 -43.92 -34.72 35.93
CA ALA A 26 -44.20 -34.49 37.38
C ALA A 26 -43.61 -35.58 38.32
N THR A 27 -42.86 -35.32 39.42
CA THR A 27 -43.17 -34.55 40.68
C THR A 27 -41.88 -34.47 41.56
N ALA A 28 -41.84 -33.91 42.79
CA ALA A 28 -41.59 -32.51 43.21
C ALA A 28 -41.12 -32.46 44.71
N LEU A 29 -41.08 -31.27 45.37
CA LEU A 29 -40.90 -30.99 46.85
C LEU A 29 -39.45 -31.11 47.46
N VAL A 30 -38.99 -30.38 48.51
CA VAL A 30 -39.42 -29.09 49.15
C VAL A 30 -38.39 -28.46 50.15
N LEU A 31 -38.33 -27.10 50.22
CA LEU A 31 -37.99 -26.14 51.32
C LEU A 31 -36.68 -26.12 52.22
N LEU A 32 -36.05 -24.91 52.25
CA LEU A 32 -35.60 -24.04 53.40
C LEU A 32 -34.22 -24.13 54.18
N ALA A 33 -33.47 -23.01 54.12
CA ALA A 33 -32.84 -22.18 55.18
C ALA A 33 -31.61 -22.58 56.08
N THR A 34 -30.42 -22.06 55.69
CA THR A 34 -29.46 -21.18 56.43
C THR A 34 -29.11 -21.35 57.93
N LEU A 35 -27.79 -21.51 58.26
CA LEU A 35 -26.92 -20.57 59.06
C LEU A 35 -25.62 -21.22 59.65
N GLY A 36 -24.50 -20.46 59.75
CA GLY A 36 -23.70 -20.39 61.00
C GLY A 36 -22.32 -21.07 61.20
N ALA A 37 -21.24 -20.52 60.60
CA ALA A 37 -19.90 -20.22 61.19
C ALA A 37 -19.01 -21.22 62.02
N CYS A 38 -17.77 -21.41 61.54
CA CYS A 38 -16.44 -21.30 62.21
C CYS A 38 -16.00 -22.14 63.45
N THR A 39 -14.76 -22.71 63.41
CA THR A 39 -13.63 -22.47 64.38
C THR A 39 -12.29 -23.12 63.94
N ALA A 40 -11.19 -22.94 64.71
CA ALA A 40 -9.79 -22.90 64.22
C ALA A 40 -8.81 -24.09 64.53
N SER A 41 -7.59 -23.97 64.00
CA SER A 41 -6.39 -24.88 63.95
C SER A 41 -5.51 -24.89 65.25
N PRO A 42 -4.24 -25.38 65.29
CA PRO A 42 -3.39 -26.28 64.45
C PRO A 42 -2.71 -27.40 65.34
N PRO A 43 -1.42 -27.88 65.28
CA PRO A 43 -0.35 -27.91 64.25
C PRO A 43 0.24 -29.33 63.86
N PRO A 44 1.42 -29.91 64.30
CA PRO A 44 2.27 -30.80 63.44
C PRO A 44 2.79 -32.10 64.15
N PRO A 45 3.89 -32.83 63.76
CA PRO A 45 4.82 -32.75 62.61
C PRO A 45 5.23 -34.10 61.92
N SER A 46 6.29 -34.03 61.08
CA SER A 46 7.27 -35.07 60.67
C SER A 46 6.99 -36.08 59.53
N THR A 47 7.59 -35.71 58.38
CA THR A 47 8.26 -36.50 57.30
C THR A 47 9.22 -37.62 57.78
N PRO A 48 9.80 -38.53 56.93
CA PRO A 48 10.28 -38.28 55.55
C PRO A 48 10.26 -39.43 54.47
N THR A 49 10.74 -39.05 53.27
CA THR A 49 11.43 -39.87 52.21
C THR A 49 10.62 -40.63 51.13
N THR A 50 10.17 -39.87 50.12
CA THR A 50 10.55 -39.97 48.68
C THR A 50 10.82 -41.33 47.98
N THR A 51 10.02 -41.68 46.95
CA THR A 51 10.45 -41.76 45.51
C THR A 51 9.32 -41.98 44.48
N VAL A 52 9.22 -41.04 43.51
CA VAL A 52 8.91 -41.18 42.05
C VAL A 52 7.59 -41.82 41.53
N ALA A 53 6.76 -40.95 40.91
CA ALA A 53 5.87 -41.11 39.73
C ALA A 53 4.75 -42.20 39.71
N THR A 54 3.56 -42.01 39.08
CA THR A 54 3.20 -41.28 37.84
C THR A 54 1.74 -40.78 37.80
N THR A 55 1.43 -39.96 36.77
CA THR A 55 0.10 -39.61 36.21
C THR A 55 -0.85 -38.66 36.97
N ALA A 56 -1.54 -37.81 36.20
CA ALA A 56 -2.53 -36.81 36.62
C ALA A 56 -3.86 -37.01 35.86
N ARG A 57 -4.90 -36.25 36.21
CA ARG A 57 -5.88 -35.66 35.27
C ARG A 57 -6.63 -34.47 35.90
N ASP A 58 -6.46 -33.31 35.26
CA ASP A 58 -7.49 -32.36 34.83
C ASP A 58 -8.51 -31.79 35.86
N GLU A 59 -8.24 -30.59 36.38
CA GLU A 59 -9.25 -29.54 36.56
C GLU A 59 -8.74 -28.24 35.89
N ALA A 60 -9.60 -27.54 35.14
CA ALA A 60 -9.19 -26.36 34.37
C ALA A 60 -9.00 -25.10 35.25
N PRO A 61 -7.99 -24.25 34.98
CA PRO A 61 -7.78 -23.01 35.71
C PRO A 61 -8.90 -21.98 35.44
N LYS A 62 -9.22 -21.18 36.46
CA LYS A 62 -10.34 -20.22 36.42
C LYS A 62 -9.96 -18.94 35.66
N ALA A 63 -10.92 -18.39 34.92
CA ALA A 63 -10.74 -17.15 34.16
C ALA A 63 -10.37 -15.96 35.06
N VAL A 64 -9.43 -15.14 34.57
CA VAL A 64 -9.00 -13.86 35.17
C VAL A 64 -9.71 -12.72 34.43
N PRO A 65 -10.25 -11.69 35.13
CA PRO A 65 -10.95 -10.58 34.47
C PRO A 65 -10.10 -9.82 33.43
N PHE A 66 -10.71 -9.49 32.30
CA PHE A 66 -10.08 -8.84 31.14
C PHE A 66 -9.35 -7.52 31.49
N SER A 67 -9.87 -6.75 32.45
CA SER A 67 -9.27 -5.48 32.90
C SER A 67 -7.97 -5.62 33.71
N ALA A 68 -7.45 -6.84 33.85
CA ALA A 68 -6.17 -7.13 34.52
C ALA A 68 -5.17 -7.84 33.59
N ARG A 69 -5.38 -7.78 32.26
CA ARG A 69 -4.54 -8.45 31.25
C ARG A 69 -3.78 -7.52 30.30
N PHE A 70 -3.94 -6.21 30.43
CA PHE A 70 -3.28 -5.23 29.57
C PHE A 70 -2.54 -4.19 30.40
N ASP A 71 -1.22 -4.30 30.43
CA ASP A 71 -0.29 -3.19 30.69
C ASP A 71 0.07 -2.59 29.31
N ALA A 72 -0.10 -1.28 29.14
CA ALA A 72 0.01 -0.60 27.86
C ALA A 72 1.48 -0.29 27.49
N THR A 73 2.28 -1.35 27.40
CA THR A 73 3.75 -1.28 27.22
C THR A 73 4.30 -2.37 26.31
N GLY A 74 3.46 -3.19 25.66
CA GLY A 74 3.91 -4.31 24.81
C GLY A 74 4.80 -5.31 25.56
N ARG A 75 4.64 -5.42 26.89
CA ARG A 75 5.53 -6.20 27.75
C ARG A 75 5.53 -7.67 27.37
N PHE A 76 6.73 -8.11 26.98
CA PHE A 76 7.09 -9.49 26.72
C PHE A 76 6.59 -10.46 27.79
N VAL A 77 6.27 -11.68 27.37
CA VAL A 77 6.13 -12.87 28.23
C VAL A 77 7.35 -13.76 28.02
N ALA A 78 7.85 -14.41 29.08
CA ALA A 78 9.17 -15.06 29.06
C ALA A 78 9.34 -16.27 28.10
N ASP A 79 8.30 -16.59 27.32
CA ASP A 79 8.26 -17.63 26.30
C ASP A 79 8.06 -17.06 24.85
N ASP A 80 8.08 -15.73 24.66
CA ASP A 80 8.07 -15.08 23.33
C ASP A 80 9.28 -15.53 22.48
N ARG A 81 9.15 -15.42 21.15
CA ARG A 81 10.20 -15.79 20.19
C ARG A 81 10.51 -14.62 19.26
N ILE A 82 11.81 -14.44 18.98
CA ILE A 82 12.38 -13.36 18.17
C ILE A 82 13.50 -13.97 17.33
N LEU A 83 13.63 -13.47 16.10
CA LEU A 83 14.62 -13.88 15.11
C LEU A 83 15.81 -12.89 15.07
N PRO A 84 16.95 -13.25 14.48
CA PRO A 84 18.17 -12.45 14.62
C PRO A 84 18.04 -11.16 13.83
N ALA A 85 18.44 -10.03 14.41
CA ALA A 85 18.64 -8.79 13.66
C ALA A 85 19.79 -9.00 12.65
N TRP A 86 19.47 -9.18 11.37
CA TRP A 86 20.46 -9.26 10.30
C TRP A 86 21.00 -7.86 9.94
N ARG A 87 22.23 -7.83 9.47
CA ARG A 87 22.91 -6.60 9.02
C ARG A 87 22.36 -6.21 7.64
N LEU A 88 21.61 -5.11 7.58
CA LEU A 88 21.05 -4.51 6.35
C LEU A 88 21.98 -4.68 5.15
N ASP A 89 21.41 -5.09 4.02
CA ASP A 89 22.10 -5.04 2.73
C ASP A 89 22.42 -3.56 2.42
N PRO A 90 23.69 -3.18 2.23
CA PRO A 90 24.08 -1.80 1.97
C PRO A 90 23.60 -1.26 0.61
N THR A 91 22.99 -2.10 -0.23
CA THR A 91 22.25 -1.67 -1.44
C THR A 91 20.82 -1.20 -1.16
N LEU A 92 20.34 -1.28 0.08
CA LEU A 92 19.05 -0.75 0.50
C LEU A 92 19.25 0.39 1.50
N PRO A 93 18.98 1.66 1.11
CA PRO A 93 19.26 2.81 1.94
C PRO A 93 18.63 2.79 3.33
N ALA A 94 19.42 3.24 4.30
CA ALA A 94 18.95 3.50 5.65
C ALA A 94 17.76 4.47 5.64
N ALA A 95 16.77 4.20 6.48
CA ALA A 95 15.67 5.14 6.71
C ALA A 95 16.22 6.45 7.31
N LYS A 96 15.55 7.57 7.01
CA LYS A 96 16.05 8.91 7.31
C LYS A 96 15.76 9.27 8.76
N GLY A 97 16.70 8.87 9.63
CA GLY A 97 16.68 9.06 11.09
C GLY A 97 15.91 10.29 11.59
N ASP A 98 14.64 10.06 11.93
CA ASP A 98 13.71 11.02 12.50
C ASP A 98 12.89 10.37 13.64
N GLN A 99 11.82 11.01 14.08
CA GLN A 99 10.97 10.54 15.18
C GLN A 99 10.32 9.16 14.96
N TYR A 100 10.19 8.67 13.72
CA TYR A 100 9.62 7.35 13.43
C TYR A 100 10.71 6.27 13.46
N ASP A 101 11.91 6.59 13.00
CA ASP A 101 13.07 5.72 13.20
C ASP A 101 13.49 5.68 14.68
N ASP A 102 13.35 6.76 15.46
CA ASP A 102 13.48 6.73 16.93
C ASP A 102 12.52 5.69 17.54
N ILE A 103 11.27 5.59 17.06
CA ILE A 103 10.29 4.59 17.51
C ILE A 103 10.74 3.17 17.14
N ARG A 104 11.27 2.96 15.93
CA ARG A 104 11.80 1.66 15.51
C ARG A 104 13.01 1.26 16.36
N THR A 105 14.00 2.16 16.42
CA THR A 105 15.25 2.09 17.21
C THR A 105 14.98 1.74 18.68
N ALA A 106 13.98 2.35 19.31
CA ALA A 106 13.63 2.09 20.70
C ALA A 106 12.91 0.75 20.94
N ALA A 107 12.55 0.02 19.89
CA ALA A 107 11.82 -1.24 19.97
C ALA A 107 12.29 -2.29 18.92
N PRO A 108 13.58 -2.69 18.92
CA PRO A 108 14.11 -3.69 17.97
C PRO A 108 13.28 -4.98 17.95
N GLN A 109 12.70 -5.37 19.09
CA GLN A 109 11.79 -6.51 19.22
C GLN A 109 10.50 -6.47 18.36
N LEU A 110 10.19 -5.36 17.68
CA LEU A 110 9.05 -5.24 16.77
C LEU A 110 9.46 -5.13 15.30
N TYR A 111 10.64 -4.54 15.02
CA TYR A 111 10.99 -4.04 13.69
C TYR A 111 12.32 -4.54 13.12
N ALA A 112 13.09 -5.33 13.88
CA ALA A 112 14.37 -5.88 13.42
C ALA A 112 14.18 -6.74 12.16
N ILE A 113 15.03 -6.51 11.16
CA ILE A 113 15.14 -7.36 9.97
C ILE A 113 15.65 -8.73 10.39
N THR A 114 15.02 -9.81 9.94
CA THR A 114 15.40 -11.17 10.34
C THR A 114 16.35 -11.82 9.34
N GLU A 115 16.93 -12.96 9.71
CA GLU A 115 17.37 -13.97 8.74
C GLU A 115 16.15 -14.61 8.02
N PRO A 116 16.33 -15.24 6.84
CA PRO A 116 15.31 -16.05 6.18
C PRO A 116 15.02 -17.40 6.88
N PRO A 117 13.98 -18.16 6.48
CA PRO A 117 13.73 -19.50 7.00
C PRO A 117 14.75 -20.55 6.51
N ASP A 118 15.47 -21.21 7.42
CA ASP A 118 16.37 -22.36 7.16
C ASP A 118 15.78 -23.46 6.24
N ARG A 119 14.45 -23.56 6.21
CA ARG A 119 13.68 -24.58 5.48
C ARG A 119 12.92 -24.05 4.26
N ILE A 120 13.35 -22.92 3.70
CA ILE A 120 12.72 -22.24 2.55
C ILE A 120 12.35 -23.19 1.39
N ALA A 121 13.13 -24.25 1.16
CA ALA A 121 12.89 -25.26 0.13
C ALA A 121 11.56 -26.05 0.26
N THR A 122 10.85 -25.97 1.38
CA THR A 122 9.49 -26.52 1.56
C THR A 122 8.44 -25.45 1.91
N VAL A 123 8.83 -24.18 1.94
CA VAL A 123 8.00 -23.01 2.23
C VAL A 123 7.45 -22.41 0.93
N ARG A 124 6.29 -21.75 1.04
CA ARG A 124 5.65 -20.97 -0.02
C ARG A 124 4.77 -19.87 0.59
N PRO A 125 4.38 -18.83 -0.18
CA PRO A 125 3.29 -17.94 0.24
C PRO A 125 1.99 -18.73 0.41
N MET A 126 1.14 -18.29 1.35
CA MET A 126 -0.27 -18.70 1.41
C MET A 126 -1.10 -17.89 0.40
N VAL A 127 -2.18 -18.50 -0.10
CA VAL A 127 -3.10 -17.89 -1.08
C VAL A 127 -4.54 -17.91 -0.58
N GLU A 128 -5.37 -16.96 -1.02
CA GLU A 128 -6.71 -16.76 -0.43
C GLU A 128 -7.74 -17.87 -0.68
N TRP A 129 -7.49 -18.79 -1.63
CA TRP A 129 -8.36 -19.94 -1.86
C TRP A 129 -8.06 -21.14 -0.95
N GLU A 130 -7.07 -21.03 -0.06
CA GLU A 130 -6.82 -22.01 1.00
C GLU A 130 -7.80 -21.83 2.19
N PRO A 131 -7.97 -22.86 3.05
CA PRO A 131 -8.78 -22.74 4.25
C PRO A 131 -8.20 -21.72 5.24
N MET A 132 -8.99 -20.70 5.58
CA MET A 132 -8.60 -19.64 6.52
C MET A 132 -9.35 -19.77 7.83
N ARG A 133 -8.70 -19.40 8.95
CA ARG A 133 -9.38 -19.25 10.25
C ARG A 133 -10.14 -17.95 10.32
N ALA A 134 -9.51 -16.86 9.89
CA ALA A 134 -10.00 -15.51 10.12
C ALA A 134 -9.71 -14.55 8.97
N ILE A 135 -10.60 -13.57 8.81
CA ILE A 135 -10.30 -12.31 8.14
C ILE A 135 -10.02 -11.26 9.22
N VAL A 136 -9.02 -10.41 8.99
CA VAL A 136 -8.50 -9.45 9.96
C VAL A 136 -8.51 -8.05 9.34
N MET A 137 -8.86 -7.05 10.14
CA MET A 137 -8.96 -5.64 9.75
C MET A 137 -8.38 -4.75 10.87
N THR A 138 -7.77 -3.62 10.52
CA THR A 138 -7.50 -2.54 11.49
C THR A 138 -8.64 -1.52 11.48
N TYR A 139 -9.06 -1.08 12.66
CA TYR A 139 -10.17 -0.13 12.84
C TYR A 139 -9.80 0.91 13.92
N PRO A 140 -9.03 1.96 13.55
CA PRO A 140 -8.64 3.04 14.45
C PRO A 140 -9.83 3.96 14.78
N GLY A 141 -9.77 4.65 15.91
CA GLY A 141 -10.88 5.38 16.51
C GLY A 141 -11.39 6.57 15.70
N TYR A 142 -10.62 7.08 14.74
CA TYR A 142 -11.11 8.09 13.81
C TYR A 142 -12.23 7.53 12.89
N MET A 143 -12.23 6.23 12.59
CA MET A 143 -13.25 5.60 11.74
C MET A 143 -14.67 5.71 12.32
N LEU A 144 -14.80 5.90 13.64
CA LEU A 144 -16.08 6.15 14.31
C LEU A 144 -16.86 7.36 13.74
N THR A 145 -16.21 8.28 13.02
CA THR A 145 -16.89 9.40 12.33
C THR A 145 -17.10 9.15 10.83
N SER A 146 -16.27 8.34 10.17
CA SER A 146 -16.41 7.90 8.78
C SER A 146 -17.53 6.87 8.65
N THR A 147 -18.75 7.35 8.41
CA THR A 147 -19.96 6.54 8.59
C THR A 147 -20.07 5.43 7.55
N ASN A 148 -19.90 5.73 6.26
CA ASN A 148 -20.11 4.76 5.18
C ASN A 148 -18.93 3.79 5.10
N ALA A 149 -17.69 4.29 5.28
CA ALA A 149 -16.52 3.44 5.36
C ALA A 149 -16.64 2.43 6.51
N THR A 150 -17.19 2.85 7.67
CA THR A 150 -17.53 1.90 8.75
C THR A 150 -18.62 0.90 8.35
N ASP A 151 -19.60 1.28 7.51
CA ASP A 151 -20.56 0.31 6.99
C ASP A 151 -19.87 -0.75 6.12
N THR A 152 -18.80 -0.41 5.38
CA THR A 152 -17.95 -1.38 4.68
C THR A 152 -17.34 -2.41 5.64
N PHE A 153 -16.65 -1.99 6.71
CA PHE A 153 -16.13 -2.92 7.75
C PHE A 153 -17.23 -3.76 8.39
N VAL A 154 -18.43 -3.18 8.59
CA VAL A 154 -19.58 -3.88 9.17
C VAL A 154 -20.16 -4.92 8.21
N GLN A 155 -20.26 -4.65 6.91
CA GLN A 155 -20.70 -5.64 5.92
C GLN A 155 -19.68 -6.77 5.75
N VAL A 156 -18.37 -6.47 5.76
CA VAL A 156 -17.31 -7.49 5.79
C VAL A 156 -17.48 -8.38 7.03
N ALA A 157 -17.67 -7.78 8.21
CA ALA A 157 -17.90 -8.53 9.44
C ALA A 157 -19.19 -9.37 9.43
N VAL A 158 -20.29 -8.86 8.87
CA VAL A 158 -21.55 -9.60 8.69
C VAL A 158 -21.27 -10.88 7.92
N HIS A 159 -20.78 -10.78 6.67
CA HIS A 159 -20.66 -11.92 5.78
C HIS A 159 -19.53 -12.88 6.15
N ALA A 160 -18.36 -12.36 6.53
CA ALA A 160 -17.25 -13.23 6.93
C ALA A 160 -17.54 -14.02 8.23
N SER A 161 -18.36 -13.48 9.14
CA SER A 161 -18.75 -14.20 10.37
C SER A 161 -19.64 -15.43 10.13
N GLU A 162 -20.20 -15.58 8.92
CA GLU A 162 -20.98 -16.76 8.52
C GLU A 162 -20.08 -17.95 8.15
N VAL A 163 -18.85 -17.70 7.66
CA VAL A 163 -17.92 -18.73 7.15
C VAL A 163 -16.59 -18.86 7.89
N GLY A 164 -16.25 -17.93 8.79
CA GLY A 164 -14.99 -17.95 9.53
C GLY A 164 -15.04 -17.18 10.85
N GLU A 165 -13.89 -16.77 11.36
CA GLU A 165 -13.78 -15.75 12.41
C GLU A 165 -13.49 -14.38 11.79
N VAL A 166 -13.78 -13.31 12.52
CA VAL A 166 -13.47 -11.92 12.11
C VAL A 166 -12.70 -11.27 13.24
N TRP A 167 -11.50 -10.74 12.99
CA TRP A 167 -10.70 -10.08 14.02
C TRP A 167 -10.47 -8.61 13.71
N PHE A 168 -10.54 -7.78 14.74
CA PHE A 168 -10.28 -6.34 14.64
C PHE A 168 -9.13 -5.91 15.54
N ALA A 169 -8.12 -5.26 14.95
CA ALA A 169 -7.17 -4.42 15.69
C ALA A 169 -7.85 -3.07 15.97
N VAL A 170 -7.83 -2.60 17.22
CA VAL A 170 -8.45 -1.32 17.59
C VAL A 170 -7.60 -0.54 18.58
N ASP A 171 -7.45 0.77 18.34
CA ASP A 171 -6.69 1.70 19.19
C ASP A 171 -7.27 1.87 20.61
N GLY A 172 -8.53 1.49 20.82
CA GLY A 172 -9.13 1.61 22.14
C GLY A 172 -10.57 1.12 22.27
N ALA A 173 -11.03 1.15 23.52
CA ALA A 173 -12.37 0.72 23.89
C ALA A 173 -13.49 1.54 23.20
N SER A 174 -13.22 2.78 22.76
CA SER A 174 -14.18 3.58 22.01
C SER A 174 -14.47 2.99 20.63
N ALA A 175 -13.41 2.68 19.87
CA ALA A 175 -13.49 2.04 18.57
C ALA A 175 -14.19 0.68 18.65
N GLU A 176 -13.75 -0.16 19.60
CA GLU A 176 -14.32 -1.47 19.88
C GLU A 176 -15.84 -1.41 20.15
N ASN A 177 -16.27 -0.58 21.10
CA ASN A 177 -17.68 -0.52 21.50
C ASN A 177 -18.56 0.11 20.41
N GLY A 178 -18.03 1.07 19.64
CA GLY A 178 -18.74 1.66 18.50
C GLY A 178 -18.97 0.63 17.39
N LEU A 179 -17.92 -0.09 17.01
CA LEU A 179 -18.00 -1.12 15.96
C LEU A 179 -18.89 -2.31 16.39
N LYS A 180 -18.77 -2.79 17.64
CA LYS A 180 -19.69 -3.80 18.20
C LYS A 180 -21.15 -3.36 18.12
N SER A 181 -21.45 -2.10 18.45
CA SER A 181 -22.80 -1.54 18.35
C SER A 181 -23.31 -1.48 16.91
N ARG A 182 -22.46 -1.13 15.94
CA ARG A 182 -22.80 -1.14 14.50
C ARG A 182 -23.08 -2.56 14.00
N ILE A 183 -22.21 -3.52 14.32
CA ILE A 183 -22.33 -4.94 13.93
C ILE A 183 -23.63 -5.56 14.47
N LEU A 184 -23.96 -5.34 15.75
CA LEU A 184 -25.24 -5.77 16.33
C LEU A 184 -26.45 -5.09 15.67
N THR A 185 -26.32 -3.83 15.27
CA THR A 185 -27.38 -3.08 14.57
C THR A 185 -27.60 -3.58 13.13
N ALA A 186 -26.55 -4.07 12.46
CA ALA A 186 -26.63 -4.71 11.14
C ALA A 186 -27.27 -6.11 11.16
N GLY A 187 -27.55 -6.68 12.35
CA GLY A 187 -28.29 -7.92 12.51
C GLY A 187 -27.47 -9.13 12.94
N VAL A 188 -26.14 -8.99 13.10
CA VAL A 188 -25.29 -10.03 13.67
C VAL A 188 -25.75 -10.33 15.10
N SER A 189 -25.91 -11.61 15.44
CA SER A 189 -26.41 -11.98 16.76
C SER A 189 -25.37 -11.74 17.84
N GLN A 190 -25.80 -11.47 19.09
CA GLN A 190 -24.87 -11.37 20.23
C GLN A 190 -24.00 -12.62 20.40
N GLN A 191 -24.56 -13.81 20.15
CA GLN A 191 -23.79 -15.04 20.16
C GLN A 191 -22.73 -15.05 19.05
N THR A 192 -23.07 -14.66 17.82
CA THR A 192 -22.10 -14.57 16.71
C THR A 192 -21.00 -13.56 17.02
N LEU A 193 -21.34 -12.42 17.63
CA LEU A 193 -20.36 -11.42 18.08
C LEU A 193 -19.38 -12.03 19.10
N ASP A 194 -19.90 -12.74 20.11
CA ASP A 194 -19.09 -13.31 21.20
C ASP A 194 -18.29 -14.56 20.76
N ASP A 195 -18.84 -15.41 19.87
CA ASP A 195 -18.23 -16.67 19.40
C ASP A 195 -17.26 -16.46 18.21
N LYS A 196 -17.47 -15.45 17.36
CA LYS A 196 -16.75 -15.28 16.07
C LYS A 196 -16.01 -13.96 15.88
N ILE A 197 -16.40 -12.87 16.55
CA ILE A 197 -15.87 -11.53 16.26
C ILE A 197 -14.94 -11.07 17.39
N LYS A 198 -13.64 -11.30 17.19
CA LYS A 198 -12.59 -11.05 18.19
C LYS A 198 -11.99 -9.67 18.02
N PHE A 199 -11.50 -9.10 19.12
CA PHE A 199 -10.91 -7.76 19.15
C PHE A 199 -9.61 -7.81 19.95
N TYR A 200 -8.54 -7.26 19.40
CA TYR A 200 -7.29 -7.00 20.11
C TYR A 200 -7.01 -5.51 20.14
N ARG A 201 -6.45 -5.04 21.26
CA ARG A 201 -6.12 -3.63 21.45
C ARG A 201 -4.64 -3.44 21.29
N THR A 202 -4.28 -2.63 20.31
CA THR A 202 -2.92 -2.20 20.00
C THR A 202 -3.03 -0.82 19.38
N ASP A 203 -2.00 0.00 19.57
CA ASP A 203 -1.88 1.26 18.85
C ASP A 203 -1.64 0.96 17.35
N ILE A 204 -2.24 1.78 16.48
CA ILE A 204 -2.27 1.63 15.01
C ILE A 204 -2.39 3.02 14.36
N ASP A 205 -1.82 3.18 13.16
CA ASP A 205 -1.85 4.44 12.41
C ASP A 205 -3.00 4.47 11.40
N SER A 206 -3.36 3.34 10.76
CA SER A 206 -4.31 3.34 9.64
C SER A 206 -5.22 2.09 9.54
N VAL A 207 -6.00 2.05 8.45
CA VAL A 207 -6.97 0.98 8.09
C VAL A 207 -6.40 -0.08 7.13
N TRP A 208 -5.17 0.10 6.64
CA TRP A 208 -4.67 -0.60 5.45
C TRP A 208 -4.04 -1.96 5.75
N PHE A 209 -4.85 -2.89 6.26
CA PHE A 209 -4.34 -4.15 6.79
C PHE A 209 -3.90 -5.18 5.72
N ILE A 210 -4.17 -4.99 4.42
CA ILE A 210 -3.43 -5.78 3.41
C ILE A 210 -1.96 -5.38 3.42
N ASP A 211 -1.67 -4.10 3.66
CA ASP A 211 -0.35 -3.52 3.40
C ASP A 211 0.61 -3.74 4.56
N SER A 212 0.13 -3.45 5.77
CA SER A 212 0.85 -3.61 7.05
C SER A 212 0.56 -4.93 7.76
N GLY A 213 -0.38 -5.74 7.27
CA GLY A 213 -0.65 -7.06 7.82
C GLY A 213 0.34 -8.11 7.29
N PRO A 214 0.73 -9.11 8.11
CA PRO A 214 1.71 -10.10 7.72
C PRO A 214 1.25 -10.96 6.53
N LEU A 215 2.18 -11.42 5.71
CA LEU A 215 1.95 -12.47 4.72
C LEU A 215 2.10 -13.84 5.41
N PRO A 216 1.05 -14.68 5.50
CA PRO A 216 1.23 -16.04 5.97
C PRO A 216 2.07 -16.84 4.97
N ILE A 217 3.09 -17.55 5.47
CA ILE A 217 3.94 -18.47 4.72
C ILE A 217 3.76 -19.88 5.28
N VAL A 218 3.64 -20.88 4.40
CA VAL A 218 3.26 -22.26 4.79
C VAL A 218 4.41 -23.21 4.49
N ASP A 219 4.86 -23.93 5.51
CA ASP A 219 5.79 -25.04 5.34
C ASP A 219 5.01 -26.33 5.02
N THR A 220 5.15 -26.77 3.78
CA THR A 220 4.49 -27.97 3.24
C THR A 220 5.04 -29.28 3.82
N ALA A 221 6.18 -29.27 4.52
CA ALA A 221 6.73 -30.46 5.17
C ALA A 221 6.15 -30.71 6.57
N THR A 222 5.73 -29.66 7.28
CA THR A 222 5.13 -29.76 8.63
C THR A 222 3.62 -29.50 8.66
N ASP A 223 3.04 -28.94 7.59
CA ASP A 223 1.65 -28.44 7.53
C ASP A 223 1.37 -27.37 8.61
N THR A 224 2.31 -26.43 8.74
CA THR A 224 2.25 -25.31 9.69
C THR A 224 2.55 -23.99 9.00
N PHE A 225 2.12 -22.87 9.59
CA PHE A 225 2.45 -21.53 9.08
C PHE A 225 3.37 -20.73 10.02
N ALA A 226 4.07 -19.78 9.41
CA ALA A 226 4.72 -18.62 10.03
C ALA A 226 4.29 -17.37 9.24
N PHE A 227 4.82 -16.20 9.60
CA PHE A 227 4.59 -14.96 8.87
C PHE A 227 5.88 -14.48 8.19
N ALA A 228 5.76 -14.03 6.94
CA ALA A 228 6.66 -13.07 6.34
C ALA A 228 6.14 -11.64 6.59
N ASP A 229 7.07 -10.70 6.70
CA ASP A 229 6.86 -9.31 7.06
C ASP A 229 7.86 -8.43 6.29
N TRP A 230 7.56 -7.15 6.08
CA TRP A 230 8.35 -6.21 5.27
C TRP A 230 8.34 -4.82 5.91
N ARG A 231 9.26 -3.94 5.52
CA ARG A 231 9.27 -2.56 6.02
C ARG A 231 8.12 -1.79 5.39
N TYR A 232 7.06 -1.57 6.16
CA TYR A 232 5.97 -0.68 5.79
C TYR A 232 6.39 0.80 5.91
N TYR A 233 5.49 1.72 5.57
CA TYR A 233 5.80 3.15 5.48
C TYR A 233 6.56 3.70 6.70
N HIS A 234 7.59 4.48 6.40
CA HIS A 234 8.45 5.15 7.37
C HIS A 234 7.62 5.88 8.43
N GLU A 235 6.61 6.64 8.01
CA GLU A 235 5.75 7.47 8.84
C GLU A 235 4.60 6.72 9.54
N ARG A 236 4.50 5.39 9.40
CA ARG A 236 3.49 4.55 10.06
C ARG A 236 4.11 3.41 10.90
N PRO A 237 4.98 3.72 11.88
CA PRO A 237 5.65 2.69 12.66
C PRO A 237 4.69 1.84 13.50
N LEU A 238 3.50 2.32 13.88
CA LEU A 238 2.56 1.52 14.68
C LEU A 238 1.91 0.44 13.82
N ASP A 239 1.50 0.78 12.59
CA ASP A 239 1.06 -0.20 11.59
C ASP A 239 2.17 -1.22 11.25
N ASP A 240 3.38 -0.73 11.02
CA ASP A 240 4.60 -1.51 10.70
C ASP A 240 4.99 -2.53 11.79
N GLY A 241 4.47 -2.36 13.02
CA GLY A 241 4.70 -3.28 14.15
C GLY A 241 3.59 -4.33 14.35
N VAL A 242 2.44 -4.20 13.67
CA VAL A 242 1.30 -5.10 13.84
C VAL A 242 1.60 -6.57 13.49
N PRO A 243 2.41 -6.90 12.45
CA PRO A 243 2.84 -8.28 12.17
C PRO A 243 3.38 -9.01 13.41
N THR A 244 4.36 -8.38 14.08
CA THR A 244 5.00 -8.92 15.30
C THR A 244 4.04 -8.94 16.49
N VAL A 245 3.16 -7.93 16.63
CA VAL A 245 2.14 -7.91 17.70
C VAL A 245 1.11 -9.03 17.51
N LEU A 246 0.62 -9.25 16.29
CA LEU A 246 -0.36 -10.28 15.96
C LEU A 246 0.21 -11.68 16.18
N ALA A 247 1.46 -11.91 15.76
CA ALA A 247 2.18 -13.18 15.90
C ALA A 247 2.32 -13.64 17.36
N ARG A 248 2.69 -12.72 18.27
CA ARG A 248 2.74 -12.99 19.73
C ARG A 248 1.36 -13.27 20.31
N ASN A 249 0.31 -12.62 19.78
CA ASN A 249 -1.05 -12.74 20.29
C ASN A 249 -1.83 -13.95 19.72
N MET A 250 -1.23 -14.82 18.91
CA MET A 250 -1.89 -16.00 18.33
C MET A 250 -2.59 -16.90 19.38
N GLY A 251 -1.99 -17.06 20.57
CA GLY A 251 -2.63 -17.77 21.69
C GLY A 251 -3.92 -17.12 22.20
N ALA A 252 -4.05 -15.80 22.12
CA ALA A 252 -5.28 -15.07 22.47
C ALA A 252 -6.41 -15.27 21.44
N PHE A 253 -6.05 -15.54 20.17
CA PHE A 253 -7.00 -15.95 19.13
C PHE A 253 -7.30 -17.46 19.16
N GLY A 254 -6.54 -18.24 19.92
CA GLY A 254 -6.77 -19.66 20.17
C GLY A 254 -6.01 -20.60 19.24
N TYR A 255 -4.77 -20.26 18.89
CA TYR A 255 -3.76 -21.26 18.48
C TYR A 255 -3.07 -21.85 19.72
N GLU A 256 -2.37 -22.98 19.53
CA GLU A 256 -1.60 -23.65 20.60
C GLU A 256 -0.18 -23.06 20.76
N GLN A 257 0.31 -22.35 19.75
CA GLN A 257 1.65 -21.75 19.67
C GLN A 257 1.56 -20.29 19.21
N THR A 258 2.68 -19.58 19.29
CA THR A 258 2.92 -18.35 18.53
C THR A 258 3.17 -18.67 17.05
N ALA A 259 3.35 -17.62 16.24
CA ALA A 259 3.92 -17.75 14.90
C ALA A 259 5.29 -17.06 14.90
N THR A 260 6.28 -17.65 14.23
CA THR A 260 7.51 -16.93 13.89
C THR A 260 7.21 -15.84 12.87
N VAL A 261 7.92 -14.70 12.96
CA VAL A 261 7.88 -13.61 11.98
C VAL A 261 9.25 -13.51 11.32
N TYR A 262 9.27 -13.53 9.99
CA TYR A 262 10.42 -13.39 9.13
C TYR A 262 10.33 -12.04 8.40
N ARG A 263 11.08 -11.03 8.86
CA ARG A 263 10.97 -9.64 8.41
C ARG A 263 12.07 -9.30 7.40
N LEU A 264 11.68 -9.20 6.13
CA LEU A 264 12.55 -8.93 4.99
C LEU A 264 13.18 -7.51 5.08
N PRO A 265 14.45 -7.34 4.67
CA PRO A 265 14.97 -6.04 4.30
C PRO A 265 14.37 -5.65 2.94
N LEU A 266 13.10 -5.24 2.92
CA LEU A 266 12.41 -4.80 1.71
C LEU A 266 11.34 -3.78 2.09
N TYR A 267 11.33 -2.62 1.43
CA TYR A 267 10.24 -1.65 1.57
C TYR A 267 9.11 -2.01 0.61
N MET A 268 7.95 -2.40 1.13
CA MET A 268 6.84 -2.92 0.32
C MET A 268 5.50 -2.80 1.05
N GLU A 269 4.44 -2.59 0.29
CA GLU A 269 3.06 -2.69 0.74
C GLU A 269 2.45 -4.00 0.23
N GLY A 270 1.80 -4.77 1.11
CA GLY A 270 1.17 -6.05 0.74
C GLY A 270 0.09 -6.02 -0.35
N GLY A 271 -0.49 -4.87 -0.71
CA GLY A 271 -1.34 -4.72 -1.90
C GLY A 271 -0.55 -4.77 -3.23
N THR A 272 0.77 -4.56 -3.19
CA THR A 272 1.70 -4.75 -4.31
C THR A 272 2.12 -6.22 -4.53
N PHE A 273 1.69 -7.15 -3.66
CA PHE A 273 2.08 -8.57 -3.70
C PHE A 273 0.86 -9.52 -3.82
N GLN A 274 0.93 -10.46 -4.76
CA GLN A 274 0.05 -11.63 -4.85
C GLN A 274 0.86 -12.83 -5.36
N ALA A 275 0.38 -14.05 -5.14
CA ALA A 275 1.10 -15.27 -5.52
C ALA A 275 0.20 -16.47 -5.84
N THR A 276 0.83 -17.55 -6.33
CA THR A 276 0.26 -18.88 -6.57
C THR A 276 0.85 -19.90 -5.59
N THR A 277 0.18 -21.05 -5.38
CA THR A 277 0.70 -22.10 -4.47
C THR A 277 1.98 -22.76 -5.00
N ASP A 278 2.18 -22.77 -6.32
CA ASP A 278 3.40 -23.28 -6.92
C ASP A 278 4.54 -22.24 -6.99
N GLY A 279 4.34 -21.04 -6.45
CA GLY A 279 5.41 -20.08 -6.13
C GLY A 279 5.69 -19.01 -7.18
N ILE A 280 4.81 -18.79 -8.16
CA ILE A 280 4.88 -17.61 -9.03
C ILE A 280 4.30 -16.42 -8.26
N CYS A 281 5.10 -15.37 -8.12
CA CYS A 281 4.77 -14.16 -7.38
C CYS A 281 4.65 -12.96 -8.33
N PHE A 282 3.88 -11.94 -7.93
CA PHE A 282 3.49 -10.83 -8.80
C PHE A 282 3.69 -9.48 -8.12
N THR A 283 4.14 -8.47 -8.89
CA THR A 283 4.19 -7.06 -8.46
C THR A 283 4.07 -6.07 -9.64
N SER A 284 4.19 -4.76 -9.40
CA SER A 284 4.03 -3.71 -10.41
C SER A 284 5.31 -2.89 -10.67
N ASP A 285 5.38 -2.26 -11.84
CA ASP A 285 6.40 -1.25 -12.16
C ASP A 285 6.37 -0.05 -11.19
N ARG A 286 5.24 0.21 -10.54
CA ARG A 286 5.13 1.17 -9.44
C ARG A 286 5.95 0.77 -8.22
N GLN A 287 5.98 -0.51 -7.85
CA GLN A 287 6.82 -0.99 -6.75
C GLN A 287 8.31 -0.88 -7.08
N ILE A 288 8.69 -1.19 -8.33
CA ILE A 288 10.07 -0.99 -8.83
C ILE A 288 10.46 0.51 -8.81
N TYR A 289 9.52 1.40 -9.15
CA TYR A 289 9.67 2.85 -8.98
C TYR A 289 9.79 3.26 -7.51
N ASN A 290 8.95 2.73 -6.61
CA ASN A 290 8.98 3.04 -5.17
C ASN A 290 10.33 2.69 -4.56
N LEU A 291 10.92 1.53 -4.91
CA LEU A 291 12.27 1.16 -4.46
C LEU A 291 13.34 2.18 -4.93
N SER A 292 13.28 2.65 -6.17
CA SER A 292 14.19 3.69 -6.67
C SER A 292 14.12 5.02 -5.91
N CYS A 293 13.00 5.31 -5.22
CA CYS A 293 12.88 6.51 -4.40
C CYS A 293 13.75 6.48 -3.13
N TYR A 294 14.14 5.30 -2.65
CA TYR A 294 15.00 5.17 -1.47
C TYR A 294 16.46 5.52 -1.81
N ASP A 295 16.91 5.22 -3.03
CA ASP A 295 18.25 5.49 -3.59
C ASP A 295 18.50 6.98 -3.91
N GLY A 296 17.98 7.86 -3.06
CA GLY A 296 18.16 9.31 -3.13
C GLY A 296 17.18 10.03 -4.07
N SER A 297 16.76 9.41 -5.17
CA SER A 297 15.82 10.01 -6.14
C SER A 297 15.05 8.99 -6.98
N CYS A 298 13.73 9.09 -6.97
CA CYS A 298 12.83 8.28 -7.80
C CYS A 298 13.16 8.35 -9.30
N ASN A 299 13.12 7.20 -9.98
CA ASN A 299 13.41 7.06 -11.40
C ASN A 299 12.11 6.91 -12.23
N ASP A 300 11.51 8.05 -12.63
CA ASP A 300 10.30 8.14 -13.48
C ASP A 300 10.34 7.27 -14.75
N ASN A 301 11.53 6.91 -15.25
CA ASN A 301 11.65 6.11 -16.48
C ASN A 301 11.10 4.68 -16.30
N ILE A 302 11.07 4.14 -15.09
CA ILE A 302 10.67 2.75 -14.79
C ILE A 302 9.24 2.46 -15.27
N GLU A 303 8.28 3.34 -14.99
CA GLU A 303 6.87 3.19 -15.40
C GLU A 303 6.68 3.24 -16.93
N SER A 304 7.70 3.68 -17.68
CA SER A 304 7.72 3.75 -19.14
C SER A 304 8.48 2.60 -19.84
N MET A 305 9.14 1.73 -19.07
CA MET A 305 9.84 0.55 -19.60
C MET A 305 8.87 -0.45 -20.23
N SER A 306 9.38 -1.41 -21.01
CA SER A 306 8.56 -2.54 -21.47
C SER A 306 8.49 -3.65 -20.42
N LEU A 307 7.40 -4.43 -20.40
CA LEU A 307 7.27 -5.60 -19.52
C LEU A 307 8.51 -6.51 -19.57
N THR A 308 9.05 -6.81 -20.75
CA THR A 308 10.27 -7.61 -20.89
C THR A 308 11.49 -7.01 -20.20
N ALA A 309 11.66 -5.68 -20.22
CA ALA A 309 12.77 -5.00 -19.55
C ALA A 309 12.56 -4.85 -18.03
N LEU A 310 11.30 -4.81 -17.57
CA LEU A 310 10.96 -4.77 -16.15
C LEU A 310 11.32 -6.07 -15.42
N GLN A 311 11.22 -7.24 -16.07
CA GLN A 311 11.56 -8.51 -15.43
C GLN A 311 13.07 -8.60 -15.09
N THR A 312 13.92 -7.88 -15.83
CA THR A 312 15.38 -7.88 -15.65
C THR A 312 15.92 -6.56 -15.10
N HIS A 313 15.09 -5.76 -14.45
CA HIS A 313 15.53 -4.53 -13.78
C HIS A 313 16.28 -4.88 -12.47
N PRO A 314 17.35 -4.15 -12.07
CA PRO A 314 18.11 -4.48 -10.85
C PRO A 314 17.26 -4.68 -9.59
N TYR A 315 16.35 -3.74 -9.25
CA TYR A 315 15.44 -3.93 -8.12
C TYR A 315 14.49 -5.14 -8.27
N THR A 316 14.12 -5.54 -9.49
CA THR A 316 13.31 -6.75 -9.71
C THR A 316 14.10 -8.00 -9.32
N LEU A 317 15.37 -8.10 -9.72
CA LEU A 317 16.23 -9.24 -9.38
C LEU A 317 16.57 -9.28 -7.88
N GLN A 318 16.72 -8.10 -7.26
CA GLN A 318 16.86 -7.96 -5.81
C GLN A 318 15.60 -8.41 -5.06
N MET A 319 14.42 -7.96 -5.49
CA MET A 319 13.12 -8.41 -4.97
C MET A 319 12.91 -9.91 -5.17
N GLU A 320 13.22 -10.45 -6.35
CA GLU A 320 13.10 -11.88 -6.65
C GLU A 320 13.96 -12.71 -5.69
N THR A 321 15.19 -12.28 -5.44
CA THR A 321 16.10 -12.93 -4.46
C THR A 321 15.52 -12.91 -3.05
N LEU A 322 15.08 -11.74 -2.56
CA LEU A 322 14.51 -11.61 -1.21
C LEU A 322 13.18 -12.37 -1.04
N LEU A 323 12.33 -12.38 -2.07
CA LEU A 323 11.06 -13.12 -2.06
C LEU A 323 11.26 -14.63 -2.28
N SER A 324 12.31 -15.05 -2.98
CA SER A 324 12.79 -16.43 -2.98
C SER A 324 13.13 -16.86 -1.55
N ASP A 325 14.05 -16.14 -0.91
CA ASP A 325 14.71 -16.60 0.31
C ASP A 325 13.82 -16.55 1.55
N TYR A 326 12.84 -15.63 1.61
CA TYR A 326 11.96 -15.48 2.79
C TYR A 326 10.53 -16.01 2.56
N VAL A 327 10.02 -15.93 1.33
CA VAL A 327 8.60 -16.23 1.01
C VAL A 327 8.43 -17.54 0.24
N GLY A 328 9.47 -18.02 -0.46
CA GLY A 328 9.42 -19.22 -1.29
C GLY A 328 8.89 -18.95 -2.71
N CYS A 329 9.02 -17.72 -3.20
CA CYS A 329 8.81 -17.40 -4.60
C CYS A 329 9.87 -18.09 -5.49
N LYS A 330 9.50 -18.45 -6.73
CA LYS A 330 10.36 -19.15 -7.69
C LYS A 330 10.56 -18.39 -9.01
N ASP A 331 9.79 -17.32 -9.18
CA ASP A 331 9.79 -16.37 -10.29
C ASP A 331 8.99 -15.13 -9.80
N LEU A 332 9.37 -13.93 -10.25
CA LEU A 332 8.72 -12.67 -9.91
C LEU A 332 8.26 -11.92 -11.18
N VAL A 333 6.96 -11.96 -11.45
CA VAL A 333 6.36 -11.31 -12.62
C VAL A 333 5.99 -9.87 -12.32
N VAL A 334 6.68 -8.92 -12.96
CA VAL A 334 6.43 -7.47 -12.85
C VAL A 334 5.50 -6.99 -13.96
N MET A 335 4.48 -6.21 -13.62
CA MET A 335 3.43 -5.75 -14.55
C MET A 335 3.26 -4.23 -14.56
N HIS A 336 2.56 -3.71 -15.57
CA HIS A 336 2.20 -2.29 -15.59
C HIS A 336 1.10 -1.95 -14.58
N SER A 337 1.38 -0.97 -13.73
CA SER A 337 0.42 -0.25 -12.89
C SER A 337 -0.59 0.56 -13.71
N ILE A 338 -1.73 0.92 -13.10
CA ILE A 338 -2.64 1.94 -13.63
C ILE A 338 -2.12 3.34 -13.27
N THR A 339 -2.19 4.27 -14.21
CA THR A 339 -1.43 5.54 -14.19
C THR A 339 -2.09 6.71 -13.45
N ASP A 340 -3.25 6.49 -12.84
CA ASP A 340 -3.96 7.48 -12.04
C ASP A 340 -4.36 6.98 -10.65
N ASP A 341 -3.85 5.81 -10.23
CA ASP A 341 -3.83 5.40 -8.83
C ASP A 341 -2.64 6.04 -8.09
N GLY A 342 -2.86 6.50 -6.86
CA GLY A 342 -1.79 7.02 -6.00
C GLY A 342 -0.96 5.92 -5.34
N THR A 343 -1.51 4.70 -5.23
CA THR A 343 -0.82 3.52 -4.68
C THR A 343 -0.10 2.74 -5.78
N GLY A 344 -0.77 2.50 -6.91
CA GLY A 344 -0.30 1.67 -8.03
C GLY A 344 -0.16 0.18 -7.64
N HIS A 345 -0.87 -0.24 -6.60
CA HIS A 345 -0.94 -1.60 -6.10
C HIS A 345 -1.56 -2.54 -7.15
N ILE A 346 -1.07 -3.78 -7.24
CA ILE A 346 -1.62 -4.75 -8.19
C ILE A 346 -3.06 -5.15 -7.84
N ASP A 347 -3.41 -5.18 -6.55
CA ASP A 347 -4.74 -5.55 -6.08
C ASP A 347 -5.86 -4.58 -6.51
N MET A 348 -5.52 -3.36 -6.95
CA MET A 348 -6.48 -2.40 -7.47
C MET A 348 -6.97 -2.75 -8.89
N TYR A 349 -6.19 -3.52 -9.67
CA TYR A 349 -6.48 -3.86 -11.07
C TYR A 349 -6.27 -5.35 -11.45
N MET A 350 -5.78 -6.19 -10.55
CA MET A 350 -5.51 -7.62 -10.76
C MET A 350 -5.89 -8.47 -9.54
N LYS A 351 -6.34 -9.71 -9.78
CA LYS A 351 -6.49 -10.73 -8.74
C LYS A 351 -6.12 -12.14 -9.23
N VAL A 352 -5.20 -12.81 -8.54
CA VAL A 352 -4.94 -14.25 -8.74
C VAL A 352 -6.16 -15.04 -8.23
N LEU A 353 -6.70 -15.93 -9.05
CA LEU A 353 -7.90 -16.74 -8.73
C LEU A 353 -7.56 -18.19 -8.37
N ASP A 354 -6.57 -18.76 -9.05
CA ASP A 354 -5.91 -20.03 -8.74
C ASP A 354 -4.55 -20.10 -9.47
N ASP A 355 -3.82 -21.21 -9.32
CA ASP A 355 -2.50 -21.42 -9.91
C ASP A 355 -2.43 -21.29 -11.44
N GLY A 356 -3.56 -21.31 -12.15
CA GLY A 356 -3.65 -21.18 -13.61
C GLY A 356 -4.45 -19.97 -14.11
N ARG A 357 -4.97 -19.12 -13.22
CA ARG A 357 -5.90 -18.04 -13.59
C ARG A 357 -5.64 -16.73 -12.85
N VAL A 358 -5.47 -15.67 -13.64
CA VAL A 358 -5.33 -14.30 -13.14
C VAL A 358 -6.46 -13.44 -13.72
N LEU A 359 -7.32 -12.89 -12.88
CA LEU A 359 -8.29 -11.88 -13.29
C LEU A 359 -7.57 -10.54 -13.47
N MET A 360 -7.84 -9.86 -14.58
CA MET A 360 -7.24 -8.55 -14.90
C MET A 360 -8.32 -7.55 -15.30
N GLY A 361 -8.18 -6.31 -14.83
CA GLY A 361 -9.08 -5.21 -15.16
C GLY A 361 -9.07 -4.85 -16.66
N GLU A 362 -10.21 -4.39 -17.18
CA GLU A 362 -10.39 -3.95 -18.55
C GLU A 362 -11.06 -2.57 -18.61
N TYR A 363 -10.46 -1.66 -19.38
CA TYR A 363 -11.11 -0.44 -19.86
C TYR A 363 -11.40 -0.62 -21.35
N ALA A 364 -12.67 -0.58 -21.75
CA ALA A 364 -13.09 -0.81 -23.13
C ALA A 364 -13.32 0.51 -23.88
N ALA A 365 -12.95 0.56 -25.17
CA ALA A 365 -13.21 1.72 -26.02
C ALA A 365 -14.71 1.85 -26.38
N PRO A 366 -15.28 3.08 -26.47
CA PRO A 366 -14.61 4.38 -26.31
C PRO A 366 -14.36 4.75 -24.84
N TYR A 367 -13.10 5.05 -24.53
CA TYR A 367 -12.66 5.50 -23.21
C TYR A 367 -13.36 6.79 -22.79
N ALA A 368 -13.78 6.89 -21.53
CA ALA A 368 -14.46 8.07 -20.99
C ALA A 368 -13.49 9.21 -20.64
N ASN A 369 -12.19 8.92 -20.47
CA ASN A 369 -11.17 9.93 -20.19
C ASN A 369 -9.75 9.46 -20.58
N ASN A 370 -8.77 10.38 -20.50
CA ASN A 370 -7.39 10.14 -20.91
C ASN A 370 -6.65 9.07 -20.08
N ALA A 371 -7.00 8.85 -18.80
CA ALA A 371 -6.34 7.81 -18.02
C ALA A 371 -6.85 6.42 -18.41
N GLU A 372 -8.14 6.26 -18.68
CA GLU A 372 -8.67 5.01 -19.27
C GLU A 372 -8.00 4.71 -20.63
N GLN A 373 -7.71 5.75 -21.43
CA GLN A 373 -6.97 5.64 -22.70
C GLN A 373 -5.51 5.18 -22.53
N THR A 374 -4.87 5.47 -21.39
CA THR A 374 -3.52 4.99 -21.04
C THR A 374 -3.55 3.62 -20.37
N ASN A 375 -4.49 3.42 -19.44
CA ASN A 375 -4.62 2.24 -18.59
C ASN A 375 -5.14 1.03 -19.38
N GLY A 376 -6.10 1.20 -20.29
CA GLY A 376 -6.63 0.11 -21.13
C GLY A 376 -5.50 -0.66 -21.85
N PRO A 377 -4.68 0.01 -22.67
CA PRO A 377 -3.54 -0.61 -23.34
C PRO A 377 -2.49 -1.22 -22.39
N ARG A 378 -2.27 -0.64 -21.19
CA ARG A 378 -1.37 -1.22 -20.17
C ARG A 378 -1.94 -2.53 -19.60
N LEU A 379 -3.22 -2.57 -19.26
CA LEU A 379 -3.89 -3.76 -18.74
C LEU A 379 -4.14 -4.84 -19.81
N ASP A 380 -4.30 -4.46 -21.08
CA ASP A 380 -4.30 -5.38 -22.23
C ASP A 380 -2.90 -5.99 -22.44
N ALA A 381 -1.83 -5.19 -22.34
CA ALA A 381 -0.45 -5.67 -22.43
C ALA A 381 -0.09 -6.63 -21.29
N ASN A 382 -0.50 -6.33 -20.05
CA ASN A 382 -0.34 -7.25 -18.91
C ASN A 382 -1.00 -8.61 -19.19
N ALA A 383 -2.22 -8.61 -19.74
CA ALA A 383 -2.92 -9.85 -20.06
C ALA A 383 -2.21 -10.67 -21.14
N ALA A 384 -1.84 -10.02 -22.26
CA ALA A 384 -1.12 -10.66 -23.35
C ALA A 384 0.26 -11.19 -22.91
N PHE A 385 0.91 -10.55 -21.94
CA PHE A 385 2.15 -11.01 -21.35
C PHE A 385 1.93 -12.25 -20.47
N LEU A 386 0.94 -12.24 -19.58
CA LEU A 386 0.61 -13.38 -18.70
C LEU A 386 0.09 -14.60 -19.47
N GLU A 387 -0.67 -14.42 -20.56
CA GLU A 387 -1.08 -15.52 -21.45
C GLU A 387 0.08 -16.09 -22.29
N ALA A 388 1.15 -15.30 -22.51
CA ALA A 388 2.37 -15.73 -23.20
C ALA A 388 3.47 -16.25 -22.26
N TYR A 389 3.37 -15.96 -20.95
CA TYR A 389 4.29 -16.41 -19.93
C TYR A 389 4.20 -17.94 -19.75
N VAL A 390 5.36 -18.57 -19.57
CA VAL A 390 5.48 -20.02 -19.41
C VAL A 390 6.08 -20.30 -18.04
N LYS A 391 5.25 -20.86 -17.16
CA LYS A 391 5.60 -21.28 -15.80
C LYS A 391 6.75 -22.31 -15.82
N PRO A 392 7.52 -22.45 -14.73
CA PRO A 392 8.61 -23.43 -14.64
C PRO A 392 8.21 -24.90 -14.86
N ASP A 393 6.92 -25.25 -14.73
CA ASP A 393 6.37 -26.58 -15.03
C ASP A 393 5.98 -26.78 -16.52
N GLY A 394 6.04 -25.72 -17.32
CA GLY A 394 5.65 -25.68 -18.74
C GLY A 394 4.19 -25.34 -19.00
N THR A 395 3.42 -24.92 -17.99
CA THR A 395 2.05 -24.39 -18.16
C THR A 395 2.04 -22.87 -18.34
N SER A 396 0.87 -22.28 -18.62
CA SER A 396 0.67 -20.84 -18.82
C SER A 396 -0.63 -20.40 -18.16
N PHE A 397 -0.73 -19.12 -17.80
CA PHE A 397 -1.96 -18.56 -17.25
C PHE A 397 -3.04 -18.39 -18.32
N THR A 398 -4.30 -18.36 -17.89
CA THR A 398 -5.41 -17.78 -18.66
C THR A 398 -5.88 -16.52 -17.95
N VAL A 399 -6.19 -15.46 -18.71
CA VAL A 399 -6.43 -14.12 -18.13
C VAL A 399 -7.86 -13.64 -18.39
N PRO A 400 -8.86 -14.11 -17.60
CA PRO A 400 -10.20 -13.53 -17.66
C PRO A 400 -10.17 -12.02 -17.39
N ARG A 401 -11.13 -11.30 -17.98
CA ARG A 401 -11.25 -9.85 -17.90
C ARG A 401 -12.44 -9.45 -17.03
N ILE A 402 -12.28 -8.39 -16.23
CA ILE A 402 -13.38 -7.73 -15.52
C ILE A 402 -13.43 -6.24 -15.89
N VAL A 403 -14.62 -5.71 -16.16
CA VAL A 403 -14.78 -4.29 -16.45
C VAL A 403 -14.36 -3.45 -15.24
N MET A 404 -13.48 -2.47 -15.46
CA MET A 404 -13.15 -1.47 -14.43
C MET A 404 -14.19 -0.34 -14.44
N PRO A 405 -14.62 0.18 -13.28
CA PRO A 405 -15.39 1.41 -13.22
C PRO A 405 -14.50 2.63 -13.53
N GLY A 406 -15.12 3.78 -13.75
CA GLY A 406 -14.39 5.04 -13.93
C GLY A 406 -13.77 5.57 -12.63
N ARG A 407 -13.15 6.74 -12.73
CA ARG A 407 -12.56 7.47 -11.59
C ARG A 407 -13.45 8.59 -11.04
N ARG A 408 -13.14 9.10 -9.85
CA ARG A 408 -13.74 10.34 -9.29
C ARG A 408 -12.67 11.31 -8.80
N ASN A 409 -12.98 12.60 -8.85
CA ASN A 409 -12.14 13.64 -8.26
C ASN A 409 -12.33 13.67 -6.74
N SER A 410 -11.24 13.73 -5.99
CA SER A 410 -11.19 13.99 -4.54
C SER A 410 -10.42 15.28 -4.26
N SER A 411 -10.20 15.63 -2.99
CA SER A 411 -9.26 16.69 -2.59
C SER A 411 -7.79 16.34 -2.83
N PHE A 412 -7.48 15.08 -3.12
CA PHE A 412 -6.12 14.54 -3.24
C PHE A 412 -5.73 14.17 -4.69
N GLY A 413 -6.69 14.09 -5.62
CA GLY A 413 -6.41 13.80 -7.02
C GLY A 413 -7.65 13.33 -7.79
N ASN A 414 -7.43 12.61 -8.89
CA ASN A 414 -8.43 11.69 -9.41
C ASN A 414 -8.12 10.33 -8.79
N ILE A 415 -9.10 9.64 -8.22
CA ILE A 415 -8.92 8.32 -7.62
C ILE A 415 -9.70 7.29 -8.47
N PRO A 416 -9.06 6.20 -8.94
CA PRO A 416 -9.73 5.14 -9.68
C PRO A 416 -10.57 4.32 -8.71
N PHE A 417 -11.74 3.89 -9.18
CA PHE A 417 -12.56 2.93 -8.46
C PHE A 417 -12.27 1.54 -9.03
N THR A 418 -12.66 0.50 -8.30
CA THR A 418 -12.33 -0.88 -8.63
C THR A 418 -13.49 -1.81 -8.28
N PHE A 419 -13.63 -2.89 -9.04
CA PHE A 419 -14.48 -4.03 -8.70
C PHE A 419 -13.66 -5.30 -8.42
N ILE A 420 -12.32 -5.24 -8.57
CA ILE A 420 -11.41 -6.39 -8.47
C ILE A 420 -10.69 -6.49 -7.12
N ASN A 421 -10.53 -5.35 -6.40
CA ASN A 421 -9.93 -5.26 -5.07
C ASN A 421 -10.81 -5.91 -3.98
N SER A 422 -10.86 -7.23 -4.03
CA SER A 422 -11.80 -8.13 -3.35
C SER A 422 -11.05 -9.18 -2.55
N THR A 423 -11.69 -9.77 -1.54
CA THR A 423 -11.06 -10.74 -0.63
C THR A 423 -11.79 -12.07 -0.68
N LEU A 424 -11.08 -13.16 -0.98
CA LEU A 424 -11.62 -14.51 -0.91
C LEU A 424 -11.46 -15.06 0.52
N PHE A 425 -12.53 -15.65 1.05
CA PHE A 425 -12.53 -16.17 2.41
C PHE A 425 -13.51 -17.33 2.56
N ASN A 426 -13.01 -18.56 2.69
CA ASN A 426 -13.82 -19.76 2.99
C ASN A 426 -15.08 -19.96 2.12
N GLY A 427 -15.03 -19.58 0.84
CA GLY A 427 -16.16 -19.70 -0.10
C GLY A 427 -17.05 -18.45 -0.23
N VAL A 428 -16.75 -17.34 0.44
CA VAL A 428 -17.27 -16.02 0.04
C VAL A 428 -16.21 -15.23 -0.71
N ASN A 429 -16.66 -14.43 -1.68
CA ASN A 429 -15.83 -13.43 -2.38
C ASN A 429 -16.44 -12.06 -2.09
N LEU A 430 -15.75 -11.27 -1.27
CA LEU A 430 -16.22 -9.96 -0.82
C LEU A 430 -15.63 -8.88 -1.73
N TRP A 431 -16.43 -8.32 -2.64
CA TRP A 431 -15.95 -7.43 -3.69
C TRP A 431 -16.57 -6.01 -3.63
N PRO A 432 -15.80 -4.94 -3.89
CA PRO A 432 -16.26 -3.57 -3.75
C PRO A 432 -17.21 -3.14 -4.86
N TYR A 433 -18.12 -2.21 -4.55
CA TYR A 433 -18.81 -1.39 -5.53
C TYR A 433 -19.13 0.01 -4.99
N SER A 434 -19.59 0.90 -5.87
CA SER A 434 -20.14 2.21 -5.51
C SER A 434 -21.60 2.38 -5.93
N ASP A 435 -22.38 3.11 -5.15
CA ASP A 435 -23.81 3.38 -5.38
C ASP A 435 -24.11 4.34 -6.56
N TYR A 436 -23.07 4.83 -7.23
CA TYR A 436 -23.19 5.68 -8.41
C TYR A 436 -23.91 4.97 -9.56
N SER A 437 -25.18 5.29 -9.77
CA SER A 437 -26.04 4.72 -10.83
C SER A 437 -25.51 4.85 -12.27
N ALA A 438 -24.57 5.77 -12.51
CA ALA A 438 -23.81 5.83 -13.77
C ALA A 438 -23.02 4.54 -14.08
N TRP A 439 -22.72 3.74 -13.05
CA TRP A 439 -21.95 2.49 -13.12
C TRP A 439 -22.80 1.24 -12.87
N ASP A 440 -24.14 1.34 -12.70
CA ASP A 440 -25.04 0.20 -12.45
C ASP A 440 -24.84 -0.94 -13.47
N ALA A 441 -24.68 -0.58 -14.75
CA ALA A 441 -24.44 -1.54 -15.82
C ALA A 441 -23.06 -2.22 -15.73
N GLN A 442 -22.03 -1.48 -15.30
CA GLN A 442 -20.68 -2.03 -15.10
C GLN A 442 -20.64 -2.93 -13.86
N LYS A 443 -21.33 -2.55 -12.77
CA LYS A 443 -21.51 -3.41 -11.58
C LYS A 443 -22.24 -4.71 -11.93
N ALA A 444 -23.31 -4.64 -12.73
CA ALA A 444 -24.03 -5.84 -13.17
C ALA A 444 -23.17 -6.76 -14.05
N ALA A 445 -22.29 -6.19 -14.88
CA ALA A 445 -21.32 -6.98 -15.65
C ALA A 445 -20.21 -7.57 -14.74
N ALA A 446 -19.71 -6.82 -13.75
CA ALA A 446 -18.72 -7.30 -12.79
C ALA A 446 -19.25 -8.48 -11.94
N GLN A 447 -20.50 -8.41 -11.45
CA GLN A 447 -21.17 -9.55 -10.82
C GLN A 447 -21.20 -10.78 -11.75
N ALA A 448 -21.60 -10.59 -13.01
CA ALA A 448 -21.67 -11.68 -13.98
C ALA A 448 -20.29 -12.26 -14.34
N THR A 449 -19.22 -11.47 -14.30
CA THR A 449 -17.83 -11.98 -14.37
C THR A 449 -17.50 -12.79 -13.13
N TRP A 450 -17.75 -12.26 -11.92
CA TRP A 450 -17.48 -12.96 -10.67
C TRP A 450 -18.20 -14.31 -10.58
N ASP A 451 -19.49 -14.34 -10.86
CA ASP A 451 -20.32 -15.57 -10.91
C ASP A 451 -19.83 -16.59 -11.95
N ALA A 452 -19.06 -16.15 -12.96
CA ALA A 452 -18.49 -17.02 -13.99
C ALA A 452 -17.06 -17.49 -13.69
N VAL A 453 -16.24 -16.68 -13.00
CA VAL A 453 -14.84 -17.02 -12.67
C VAL A 453 -14.67 -17.65 -11.28
N LEU A 454 -15.62 -17.43 -10.36
CA LEU A 454 -15.70 -18.08 -9.05
C LEU A 454 -17.13 -18.63 -8.82
N PRO A 455 -17.55 -19.65 -9.59
CA PRO A 455 -18.92 -20.19 -9.55
C PRO A 455 -19.25 -21.02 -8.30
N ASP A 456 -18.22 -21.44 -7.56
CA ASP A 456 -18.35 -22.16 -6.28
C ASP A 456 -18.25 -21.22 -5.06
N TYR A 457 -18.22 -19.89 -5.28
CA TYR A 457 -18.19 -18.85 -4.24
C TYR A 457 -19.50 -18.06 -4.21
N ASP A 458 -19.93 -17.63 -3.02
CA ASP A 458 -20.91 -16.57 -2.86
C ASP A 458 -20.24 -15.21 -3.15
N ASN A 459 -20.46 -14.67 -4.34
CA ASN A 459 -19.86 -13.41 -4.82
C ASN A 459 -20.66 -12.19 -4.33
N ILE A 460 -20.26 -11.62 -3.19
CA ILE A 460 -21.03 -10.63 -2.43
C ILE A 460 -20.51 -9.19 -2.68
N PRO A 461 -21.31 -8.32 -3.32
CA PRO A 461 -20.95 -6.92 -3.52
C PRO A 461 -21.13 -6.08 -2.25
N ILE A 462 -20.06 -5.46 -1.76
CA ILE A 462 -20.03 -4.56 -0.59
C ILE A 462 -19.86 -3.10 -1.04
N GLU A 463 -20.63 -2.19 -0.44
CA GLU A 463 -20.51 -0.74 -0.69
C GLU A 463 -19.19 -0.22 -0.09
N ALA A 464 -18.37 0.43 -0.90
CA ALA A 464 -17.01 0.83 -0.54
C ALA A 464 -16.66 2.30 -0.91
N THR A 465 -17.63 3.11 -1.34
CA THR A 465 -17.38 4.44 -1.93
C THR A 465 -16.55 5.36 -1.05
N GLU A 466 -16.76 5.37 0.27
CA GLU A 466 -15.97 6.24 1.16
C GLU A 466 -14.51 5.74 1.32
N LEU A 467 -14.26 4.42 1.34
CA LEU A 467 -12.89 3.88 1.30
C LEU A 467 -12.20 4.15 -0.04
N SER A 468 -12.92 4.07 -1.16
CA SER A 468 -12.37 4.38 -2.47
C SER A 468 -11.94 5.84 -2.60
N PHE A 469 -12.51 6.77 -1.84
CA PHE A 469 -11.99 8.15 -1.74
C PHE A 469 -10.72 8.30 -0.89
N TYR A 470 -10.32 7.25 -0.15
CA TYR A 470 -9.05 7.15 0.56
C TYR A 470 -7.99 6.34 -0.24
N SER A 471 -8.27 6.01 -1.51
CA SER A 471 -7.41 5.21 -2.42
C SER A 471 -7.30 3.71 -2.08
N GLY A 472 -8.35 3.07 -1.56
CA GLY A 472 -8.40 1.62 -1.41
C GLY A 472 -9.81 1.05 -1.33
N ALA A 473 -9.95 -0.27 -1.20
CA ALA A 473 -11.26 -0.93 -1.09
C ALA A 473 -11.23 -2.16 -0.16
N ILE A 474 -11.94 -3.26 -0.50
CA ILE A 474 -12.15 -4.38 0.44
C ILE A 474 -10.85 -5.13 0.73
N HIS A 475 -10.11 -5.49 -0.32
CA HIS A 475 -8.82 -6.16 -0.15
C HIS A 475 -7.87 -5.27 0.66
N CYS A 476 -7.72 -4.00 0.30
CA CYS A 476 -6.83 -3.04 0.97
C CYS A 476 -6.96 -2.99 2.51
N VAL A 477 -8.17 -3.13 3.06
CA VAL A 477 -8.41 -3.07 4.51
C VAL A 477 -8.40 -4.42 5.21
N THR A 478 -8.11 -5.51 4.50
CA THR A 478 -8.20 -6.89 5.01
C THR A 478 -6.93 -7.70 4.83
N ARG A 479 -6.65 -8.63 5.74
CA ARG A 479 -5.69 -9.74 5.57
C ARG A 479 -6.36 -11.03 6.04
N THR A 480 -6.05 -12.17 5.44
CA THR A 480 -6.54 -13.48 5.88
C THR A 480 -5.47 -14.23 6.70
N ILE A 481 -5.90 -15.06 7.65
CA ILE A 481 -5.00 -15.85 8.50
C ILE A 481 -5.35 -17.34 8.40
N PRO A 482 -4.37 -18.23 8.15
CA PRO A 482 -4.53 -19.67 7.94
C PRO A 482 -5.40 -20.44 8.93
N ALA A 483 -6.02 -21.53 8.46
CA ALA A 483 -6.60 -22.56 9.32
C ALA A 483 -5.55 -23.57 9.83
N GLN A 484 -4.38 -23.68 9.20
CA GLN A 484 -3.23 -24.46 9.66
C GLN A 484 -2.80 -24.05 11.08
N PRO A 485 -2.14 -24.93 11.85
CA PRO A 485 -1.48 -24.54 13.08
C PRO A 485 -0.41 -23.45 12.83
N ALA A 486 -0.45 -22.40 13.64
CA ALA A 486 0.71 -21.54 13.84
C ALA A 486 1.84 -22.40 14.42
N ALA A 487 3.06 -22.18 13.96
CA ALA A 487 4.22 -22.81 14.56
C ALA A 487 5.40 -21.86 14.70
N ASP A 488 6.19 -22.17 15.71
CA ASP A 488 7.48 -21.56 15.93
C ASP A 488 8.51 -22.36 15.12
N TRP A 489 9.08 -21.72 14.10
CA TRP A 489 9.93 -22.37 13.11
C TRP A 489 11.41 -22.41 13.50
N VAL A 490 11.75 -21.74 14.60
CA VAL A 490 13.06 -21.64 15.21
C VAL A 490 12.94 -22.00 16.70
N ASP A 491 13.91 -22.76 17.20
CA ASP A 491 13.95 -23.25 18.58
C ASP A 491 14.18 -22.12 19.61
N ASP A 492 13.86 -22.40 20.88
CA ASP A 492 14.09 -21.49 22.00
C ASP A 492 15.56 -21.47 22.46
N GLY A 493 16.01 -20.33 22.97
CA GLY A 493 17.28 -20.22 23.69
C GLY A 493 17.17 -20.64 25.16
N THR A 494 18.31 -20.79 25.84
CA THR A 494 18.36 -21.15 27.27
C THR A 494 19.24 -20.21 28.09
N CYS A 495 18.76 -19.76 29.26
CA CYS A 495 19.55 -18.95 30.18
C CYS A 495 20.51 -19.80 31.02
N GLY A 496 21.82 -19.53 30.93
CA GLY A 496 22.88 -20.14 31.72
C GLY A 496 23.75 -19.10 32.43
N ASP A 497 23.83 -19.17 33.76
CA ASP A 497 24.65 -18.29 34.61
C ASP A 497 24.47 -16.76 34.43
N GLY A 498 23.36 -16.33 33.80
CA GLY A 498 23.02 -14.94 33.50
C GLY A 498 23.21 -14.54 32.04
N SER A 499 23.84 -15.40 31.23
CA SER A 499 23.99 -15.23 29.79
C SER A 499 23.05 -16.15 29.00
N CYS A 500 22.71 -15.70 27.81
CA CYS A 500 21.96 -16.47 26.82
C CYS A 500 22.86 -17.56 26.22
N VAL A 501 22.31 -18.77 26.07
CA VAL A 501 22.87 -19.88 25.29
C VAL A 501 21.82 -20.25 24.26
N ALA A 502 21.94 -19.63 23.09
CA ALA A 502 20.94 -19.67 22.05
C ALA A 502 21.20 -20.77 21.00
N PRO A 503 20.19 -21.16 20.20
CA PRO A 503 20.34 -22.17 19.12
C PRO A 503 21.16 -21.61 17.94
N PRO A 504 21.34 -22.33 16.82
CA PRO A 504 21.93 -21.75 15.60
C PRO A 504 21.29 -20.39 15.23
N HIS A 505 22.13 -19.48 14.71
CA HIS A 505 21.80 -18.07 14.49
C HIS A 505 21.48 -17.28 15.79
N GLY A 506 21.86 -17.83 16.96
CA GLY A 506 21.48 -17.44 18.34
C GLY A 506 21.91 -16.08 18.91
N TYR A 507 21.14 -15.55 19.88
CA TYR A 507 21.55 -14.38 20.69
C TYR A 507 22.45 -14.76 21.87
N ASP A 508 23.74 -14.38 21.77
CA ASP A 508 24.77 -14.59 22.79
C ASP A 508 24.99 -13.34 23.67
N GLY A 509 23.99 -12.94 24.46
CA GLY A 509 24.04 -11.76 25.36
C GLY A 509 23.60 -12.00 26.80
N GLU A 510 23.09 -10.96 27.49
CA GLU A 510 22.58 -11.06 28.87
C GLU A 510 21.09 -11.43 28.91
N CYS A 511 20.70 -12.30 29.85
CA CYS A 511 19.33 -12.78 30.03
C CYS A 511 18.34 -11.74 30.59
N SER A 512 18.76 -10.52 30.94
CA SER A 512 17.87 -9.50 31.50
C SER A 512 18.30 -8.09 31.06
N PRO A 513 18.14 -7.74 29.77
CA PRO A 513 18.46 -6.41 29.27
C PRO A 513 17.65 -5.32 30.00
N ALA A 514 18.22 -4.11 30.04
CA ALA A 514 17.89 -3.07 31.01
C ALA A 514 16.41 -2.63 30.99
N GLY A 515 15.61 -3.19 31.91
CA GLY A 515 14.18 -2.87 32.08
C GLY A 515 13.30 -4.09 32.27
N ILE A 516 13.77 -5.29 31.86
CA ILE A 516 13.07 -6.56 32.03
C ILE A 516 13.54 -7.22 33.33
N SER A 517 12.61 -7.54 34.23
CA SER A 517 12.90 -8.15 35.54
C SER A 517 12.85 -9.68 35.57
N GLU A 518 12.54 -10.29 34.43
CA GLU A 518 12.47 -11.73 34.22
C GLU A 518 13.72 -12.18 33.43
N GLN A 519 14.14 -13.43 33.60
CA GLN A 519 15.26 -13.98 32.82
C GLN A 519 14.72 -14.55 31.52
N VAL A 520 15.25 -14.08 30.40
CA VAL A 520 14.82 -14.51 29.08
C VAL A 520 15.97 -14.64 28.11
N CYS A 521 16.11 -15.84 27.57
CA CYS A 521 16.97 -16.14 26.44
C CYS A 521 16.07 -16.30 25.23
N TRP A 522 15.71 -15.18 24.62
CA TRP A 522 15.05 -15.18 23.31
C TRP A 522 15.83 -16.03 22.30
N GLY A 523 15.13 -16.45 21.25
CA GLY A 523 15.77 -16.95 20.04
C GLY A 523 16.76 -15.95 19.42
N PRO A 524 17.49 -16.39 18.38
CA PRO A 524 18.41 -15.67 17.49
C PRO A 524 18.83 -14.17 17.63
N THR A 525 20.08 -13.92 17.24
CA THR A 525 20.96 -12.76 17.54
C THR A 525 20.33 -11.36 17.57
N TRP A 526 20.34 -10.70 18.73
CA TRP A 526 20.47 -9.23 18.72
C TRP A 526 21.89 -8.85 18.31
N LEU A 527 22.07 -8.12 17.20
CA LEU A 527 23.08 -7.06 17.18
C LEU A 527 22.81 -5.95 16.15
N CYS A 528 22.00 -4.97 16.57
CA CYS A 528 22.33 -3.54 16.46
C CYS A 528 21.53 -2.81 17.57
N GLU A 529 22.17 -1.99 18.39
CA GLU A 529 21.48 -1.23 19.46
C GLU A 529 20.50 -0.17 18.92
N CYS A 530 20.49 0.05 17.59
CA CYS A 530 19.83 1.19 16.96
C CYS A 530 18.89 0.84 15.78
N ASN A 531 18.67 -0.42 15.39
CA ASN A 531 18.00 -0.85 14.12
C ASN A 531 18.60 -0.33 12.78
N ASP A 532 19.33 0.77 12.81
CA ASP A 532 20.37 1.20 11.86
C ASP A 532 21.72 0.65 12.36
N CYS A 533 22.55 0.16 11.44
CA CYS A 533 23.85 -0.45 11.74
C CYS A 533 25.06 0.39 11.28
N ASP A 534 24.85 1.54 10.64
CA ASP A 534 25.92 2.35 10.07
C ASP A 534 26.53 3.32 11.10
N ASN A 535 25.74 3.78 12.08
CA ASN A 535 26.10 4.91 12.95
C ASN A 535 26.70 4.55 14.34
N GLY A 536 27.42 3.42 14.46
CA GLY A 536 28.35 3.26 15.60
C GLY A 536 28.66 1.86 16.14
N CYS A 537 28.08 0.78 15.61
CA CYS A 537 28.42 -0.57 16.04
C CYS A 537 29.88 -0.93 15.68
N ALA A 538 30.64 -1.48 16.62
CA ALA A 538 32.07 -1.77 16.42
C ALA A 538 32.29 -2.87 15.37
N THR A 539 32.80 -2.50 14.20
CA THR A 539 32.83 -3.38 13.02
C THR A 539 33.86 -4.50 13.10
N THR A 540 33.45 -5.69 12.67
CA THR A 540 34.33 -6.71 12.09
C THR A 540 34.22 -6.68 10.56
N PRO A 541 35.23 -7.17 9.81
CA PRO A 541 35.55 -6.60 8.51
C PRO A 541 34.51 -6.83 7.40
N ASN A 542 34.38 -5.81 6.54
CA ASN A 542 33.83 -5.96 5.19
C ASN A 542 34.71 -6.97 4.41
N GLY A 543 34.11 -8.00 3.82
CA GLY A 543 34.82 -9.04 3.05
C GLY A 543 35.41 -8.53 1.74
N CYS A 544 34.89 -7.42 1.22
CA CYS A 544 35.33 -6.75 0.00
C CYS A 544 36.26 -5.55 0.22
N GLY A 545 36.45 -5.09 1.46
CA GLY A 545 37.20 -3.85 1.74
C GLY A 545 36.55 -2.64 1.07
N ASP A 546 37.31 -1.89 0.27
CA ASP A 546 36.81 -0.71 -0.44
C ASP A 546 36.26 -1.03 -1.86
N ILE A 547 36.08 -2.31 -2.21
CA ILE A 547 35.55 -2.74 -3.52
C ILE A 547 34.02 -2.83 -3.44
N THR A 548 33.32 -2.19 -4.39
CA THR A 548 31.86 -2.12 -4.47
C THR A 548 31.28 -3.04 -5.54
N TYR A 549 29.95 -3.14 -5.63
CA TYR A 549 29.24 -3.85 -6.71
C TYR A 549 29.52 -3.24 -8.10
N TYR A 550 29.54 -1.90 -8.20
CA TYR A 550 29.94 -1.15 -9.40
C TYR A 550 31.37 -1.46 -9.87
N GLY A 551 32.20 -2.03 -8.99
CA GLY A 551 33.51 -2.56 -9.29
C GLY A 551 34.60 -1.51 -9.48
N CYS A 552 35.72 -1.99 -10.02
CA CYS A 552 36.93 -1.21 -10.30
C CYS A 552 37.88 -2.02 -11.21
N CYS A 553 38.86 -1.38 -11.82
CA CYS A 553 39.80 -1.98 -12.77
C CYS A 553 41.26 -1.79 -12.31
N ASP A 554 41.94 -2.87 -11.90
CA ASP A 554 43.38 -2.84 -11.61
C ASP A 554 44.16 -3.76 -12.57
N ASP A 555 45.27 -3.25 -13.12
CA ASP A 555 46.11 -3.88 -14.16
C ASP A 555 45.36 -4.62 -15.31
N GLY A 556 44.17 -4.12 -15.70
CA GLY A 556 43.34 -4.71 -16.76
C GLY A 556 42.48 -5.91 -16.31
N THR A 557 42.35 -6.11 -15.00
CA THR A 557 41.43 -7.04 -14.36
C THR A 557 40.29 -6.24 -13.73
N LEU A 558 39.05 -6.62 -14.06
CA LEU A 558 37.86 -6.13 -13.37
C LEU A 558 37.78 -6.81 -12.00
N TYR A 559 37.46 -6.05 -10.96
CA TYR A 559 37.08 -6.56 -9.64
C TYR A 559 35.72 -5.97 -9.26
N TYR A 560 34.87 -6.76 -8.61
CA TYR A 560 33.58 -6.31 -8.08
C TYR A 560 33.21 -7.10 -6.81
N CYS A 561 32.38 -6.51 -5.96
CA CYS A 561 31.86 -7.14 -4.76
C CYS A 561 30.44 -7.66 -5.01
N GLU A 562 30.24 -8.96 -4.81
CA GLU A 562 28.94 -9.63 -4.90
C GLU A 562 28.87 -10.66 -3.76
N THR A 563 27.72 -10.81 -3.08
CA THR A 563 27.56 -11.72 -1.93
C THR A 563 28.63 -11.59 -0.82
N ASN A 564 29.15 -10.38 -0.59
CA ASN A 564 30.26 -10.08 0.35
C ASN A 564 31.58 -10.83 0.01
N GLN A 565 31.80 -11.17 -1.27
CA GLN A 565 33.05 -11.70 -1.81
C GLN A 565 33.56 -10.85 -2.97
N VAL A 566 34.88 -10.71 -3.10
CA VAL A 566 35.50 -10.04 -4.26
C VAL A 566 35.64 -11.03 -5.39
N TYR A 567 34.87 -10.82 -6.45
CA TYR A 567 35.05 -11.49 -7.73
C TYR A 567 36.09 -10.74 -8.57
N SER A 568 36.77 -11.45 -9.46
CA SER A 568 37.74 -10.82 -10.37
C SER A 568 37.76 -11.52 -11.74
N GLN A 569 37.78 -10.71 -12.80
CA GLN A 569 37.74 -11.13 -14.20
C GLN A 569 38.87 -10.47 -15.00
N PRO A 570 39.90 -11.21 -15.44
CA PRO A 570 40.93 -10.67 -16.32
C PRO A 570 40.33 -10.37 -17.71
N CYS A 571 40.26 -9.09 -18.08
CA CYS A 571 39.46 -8.67 -19.24
C CYS A 571 40.06 -9.02 -20.62
N GLY A 572 41.32 -9.46 -20.68
CA GLY A 572 42.01 -9.81 -21.93
C GLY A 572 42.19 -8.65 -22.92
N GLY A 573 41.90 -7.42 -22.49
CA GLY A 573 41.79 -6.21 -23.29
C GLY A 573 41.78 -4.98 -22.37
N SER A 574 40.89 -4.03 -22.60
CA SER A 574 40.67 -2.91 -21.68
C SER A 574 39.65 -3.26 -20.58
N CYS A 575 39.66 -2.45 -19.53
CA CYS A 575 38.66 -2.43 -18.46
C CYS A 575 38.37 -0.94 -18.18
N GLY A 576 37.11 -0.58 -17.93
CA GLY A 576 36.71 0.80 -17.65
C GLY A 576 35.21 0.96 -17.48
N TRP A 577 34.75 2.19 -17.35
CA TRP A 577 33.34 2.51 -17.13
C TRP A 577 32.47 2.20 -18.36
N ASP A 578 31.36 1.49 -18.16
CA ASP A 578 30.26 1.41 -19.12
C ASP A 578 29.23 2.50 -18.84
N GLN A 579 29.21 3.52 -19.68
CA GLN A 579 28.23 4.62 -19.58
C GLN A 579 26.76 4.19 -19.82
N SER A 580 26.52 2.95 -20.22
CA SER A 580 25.18 2.41 -20.54
C SER A 580 24.55 1.66 -19.37
N ASN A 581 25.39 1.17 -18.44
CA ASN A 581 25.01 0.33 -17.30
C ASN A 581 25.57 0.87 -15.96
N ASP A 582 26.38 1.94 -16.02
CA ASP A 582 27.00 2.66 -14.90
C ASP A 582 27.70 1.75 -13.88
N TRP A 583 28.59 0.90 -14.41
CA TRP A 583 29.56 0.09 -13.67
C TRP A 583 30.88 -0.05 -14.44
N TYR A 584 31.89 -0.69 -13.84
CA TYR A 584 33.10 -1.12 -14.54
C TYR A 584 32.90 -2.45 -15.25
N ASP A 585 33.30 -2.55 -16.53
CA ASP A 585 33.25 -3.80 -17.31
C ASP A 585 34.47 -3.98 -18.24
N CYS A 586 34.66 -5.22 -18.66
CA CYS A 586 35.67 -5.66 -19.60
C CYS A 586 35.34 -5.26 -21.05
N GLY A 587 36.33 -4.72 -21.76
CA GLY A 587 36.17 -4.15 -23.10
C GLY A 587 35.83 -2.65 -23.11
N MET A 588 35.42 -2.09 -21.97
CA MET A 588 35.20 -0.65 -21.78
C MET A 588 36.50 0.09 -21.46
N SER A 589 36.45 1.42 -21.32
CA SER A 589 37.64 2.25 -21.07
C SER A 589 37.32 3.60 -20.44
N GLY A 590 38.09 4.00 -19.44
CA GLY A 590 37.92 5.26 -18.72
C GLY A 590 37.46 5.03 -17.28
N ALA A 591 37.52 6.09 -16.47
CA ALA A 591 36.92 6.12 -15.15
C ALA A 591 35.46 6.60 -15.23
N ASP A 592 34.70 6.30 -14.18
CA ASP A 592 33.41 6.93 -13.88
C ASP A 592 33.49 8.47 -14.05
N PRO A 593 32.60 9.08 -14.88
CA PRO A 593 32.55 10.53 -15.07
C PRO A 593 32.14 11.34 -13.84
N SER A 594 31.43 10.74 -12.88
CA SER A 594 31.01 11.39 -11.64
C SER A 594 32.16 11.51 -10.63
N GLY A 595 33.01 10.48 -10.58
CA GLY A 595 34.13 10.30 -9.67
C GLY A 595 33.86 9.37 -8.48
N GLU A 596 32.59 8.99 -8.27
CA GLU A 596 32.06 8.25 -7.12
C GLU A 596 32.57 6.81 -7.05
N HIS A 597 32.92 6.22 -8.20
CA HIS A 597 33.51 4.89 -8.29
C HIS A 597 34.93 4.96 -8.89
N PRO A 598 35.98 4.98 -8.05
CA PRO A 598 37.36 5.11 -8.50
C PRO A 598 37.80 3.96 -9.43
N LEU A 599 38.45 4.32 -10.55
CA LEU A 599 38.95 3.34 -11.52
C LEU A 599 39.90 2.31 -10.89
N ALA A 600 40.73 2.71 -9.93
CA ALA A 600 41.68 1.82 -9.28
C ALA A 600 41.11 1.25 -7.96
N CYS A 601 41.12 -0.07 -7.82
CA CYS A 601 40.64 -0.77 -6.64
C CYS A 601 41.40 -0.37 -5.36
N GLY A 602 40.69 -0.12 -4.26
CA GLY A 602 41.30 0.32 -3.00
C GLY A 602 41.82 1.77 -3.01
N ALA A 603 41.54 2.55 -4.06
CA ALA A 603 41.78 3.99 -4.03
C ALA A 603 40.68 4.67 -3.21
N THR A 604 41.05 5.32 -2.10
CA THR A 604 40.11 6.16 -1.34
C THR A 604 39.55 7.25 -2.26
N CYS A 605 38.23 7.32 -2.39
CA CYS A 605 37.60 8.38 -3.18
C CYS A 605 38.08 9.75 -2.71
N THR A 606 38.44 10.62 -3.65
CA THR A 606 39.07 11.92 -3.38
C THR A 606 38.13 13.05 -3.80
N PRO A 607 37.39 13.69 -2.86
CA PRO A 607 36.42 14.75 -3.13
C PRO A 607 36.93 15.82 -4.10
N ASN A 608 36.23 15.99 -5.23
CA ASN A 608 36.63 16.91 -6.29
C ASN A 608 35.65 18.07 -6.46
N CYS A 609 35.98 19.15 -5.75
CA CYS A 609 35.31 20.45 -5.85
C CYS A 609 36.02 21.46 -6.76
N ALA A 610 36.98 21.04 -7.59
CA ALA A 610 37.70 21.94 -8.47
C ALA A 610 36.79 22.52 -9.56
N GLY A 611 36.33 23.76 -9.36
CA GLY A 611 35.39 24.43 -10.26
C GLY A 611 33.91 24.28 -9.88
N LYS A 612 33.59 23.58 -8.78
CA LYS A 612 32.25 23.51 -8.20
C LYS A 612 32.06 24.59 -7.11
N THR A 613 30.81 25.02 -6.91
CA THR A 613 30.38 26.05 -5.94
C THR A 613 29.23 25.57 -5.06
N CYS A 614 28.41 24.64 -5.59
CA CYS A 614 27.54 23.77 -4.82
C CYS A 614 27.30 22.45 -5.60
N GLY A 615 26.71 21.43 -4.97
CA GLY A 615 26.46 20.11 -5.57
C GLY A 615 27.49 19.04 -5.20
N GLY A 616 27.26 17.79 -5.62
CA GLY A 616 28.04 16.62 -5.17
C GLY A 616 29.54 16.72 -5.45
N ASP A 617 30.38 16.26 -4.52
CA ASP A 617 31.84 16.26 -4.64
C ASP A 617 32.40 15.08 -5.46
N GLY A 618 31.56 14.09 -5.74
CA GLY A 618 31.92 12.84 -6.42
C GLY A 618 32.44 11.76 -5.48
N CYS A 619 32.14 11.84 -4.18
CA CYS A 619 32.46 10.85 -3.15
C CYS A 619 31.38 10.78 -2.04
N GLY A 620 30.11 11.01 -2.39
CA GLY A 620 28.99 11.08 -1.44
C GLY A 620 28.92 12.37 -0.58
N GLY A 621 29.84 13.31 -0.73
CA GLY A 621 29.82 14.63 -0.06
C GLY A 621 29.35 15.77 -0.96
N THR A 622 29.41 17.01 -0.48
CA THR A 622 29.00 18.21 -1.24
C THR A 622 30.08 19.30 -1.27
N CYS A 623 30.17 19.98 -2.40
CA CYS A 623 31.06 21.12 -2.66
C CYS A 623 30.47 22.46 -2.20
N GLY A 624 29.72 22.45 -1.10
CA GLY A 624 28.97 23.58 -0.58
C GLY A 624 27.51 23.63 -1.06
N ASP A 625 26.79 24.60 -0.50
CA ASP A 625 25.35 24.79 -0.70
C ASP A 625 25.06 26.13 -1.37
N CYS A 626 24.03 26.15 -2.21
CA CYS A 626 23.58 27.36 -2.89
C CYS A 626 22.66 28.16 -1.96
N GLY A 627 22.89 29.48 -1.83
CA GLY A 627 22.10 30.33 -0.92
C GLY A 627 20.63 30.48 -1.32
N ALA A 628 19.78 30.89 -0.38
CA ALA A 628 18.34 31.06 -0.59
C ALA A 628 18.02 31.89 -1.85
N GLY A 629 17.15 31.36 -2.71
CA GLY A 629 16.87 31.92 -4.05
C GLY A 629 17.82 31.44 -5.16
N SER A 630 18.64 30.41 -4.91
CA SER A 630 19.47 29.74 -5.92
C SER A 630 19.46 28.22 -5.77
N THR A 631 19.60 27.50 -6.88
CA THR A 631 19.74 26.03 -6.96
C THR A 631 21.08 25.65 -7.59
N CYS A 632 21.49 24.39 -7.41
CA CYS A 632 22.70 23.88 -8.07
C CYS A 632 22.38 23.54 -9.53
N VAL A 633 23.11 24.14 -10.46
CA VAL A 633 23.06 23.78 -11.88
C VAL A 633 24.50 23.60 -12.36
N SER A 634 24.83 22.38 -12.81
CA SER A 634 26.16 22.01 -13.33
C SER A 634 27.31 22.46 -12.42
N GLY A 635 27.19 22.21 -11.11
CA GLY A 635 28.18 22.57 -10.11
C GLY A 635 28.22 24.05 -9.71
N THR A 636 27.29 24.88 -10.17
CA THR A 636 27.28 26.34 -9.92
C THR A 636 25.97 26.78 -9.29
N CYS A 637 26.01 27.78 -8.41
CA CYS A 637 24.80 28.43 -7.87
C CYS A 637 24.11 29.24 -8.99
N ALA A 638 22.90 28.85 -9.40
CA ALA A 638 22.07 29.58 -10.35
C ALA A 638 20.82 30.14 -9.67
N SER A 639 20.52 31.42 -9.89
CA SER A 639 19.37 32.09 -9.27
C SER A 639 18.04 31.57 -9.82
N THR A 640 17.11 31.18 -8.95
CA THR A 640 15.75 30.71 -9.33
C THR A 640 14.77 31.84 -9.60
N CYS A 641 15.17 33.09 -9.37
CA CYS A 641 14.32 34.28 -9.31
C CYS A 641 13.95 34.86 -10.70
N VAL A 642 13.53 34.02 -11.64
CA VAL A 642 13.03 34.45 -12.97
C VAL A 642 11.73 33.72 -13.26
N ASP A 643 10.60 34.38 -13.00
CA ASP A 643 9.30 33.95 -13.51
C ASP A 643 9.28 34.12 -15.04
N PRO A 644 9.16 33.04 -15.83
CA PRO A 644 9.16 33.13 -17.30
C PRO A 644 7.89 33.78 -17.87
N VAL A 645 6.87 34.05 -17.04
CA VAL A 645 5.58 34.62 -17.44
C VAL A 645 5.53 36.16 -17.24
N CYS A 646 6.47 36.76 -16.50
CA CYS A 646 6.29 38.12 -15.96
C CYS A 646 7.39 39.13 -16.34
N THR A 647 7.17 39.89 -17.43
CA THR A 647 8.08 40.99 -17.82
C THR A 647 7.67 42.29 -17.12
N VAL A 648 8.61 42.96 -16.46
CA VAL A 648 8.34 44.20 -15.69
C VAL A 648 7.73 45.27 -16.60
N GLY A 649 6.50 45.68 -16.29
CA GLY A 649 5.68 46.61 -17.09
C GLY A 649 4.45 45.98 -17.75
N ASP A 650 4.38 44.65 -17.86
CA ASP A 650 3.17 43.95 -18.31
C ASP A 650 2.04 44.05 -17.26
N SER A 651 0.78 44.04 -17.71
CA SER A 651 -0.40 44.00 -16.84
C SER A 651 -1.62 43.43 -17.56
N GLY A 652 -2.59 42.89 -16.81
CA GLY A 652 -3.74 42.19 -17.37
C GLY A 652 -4.83 41.85 -16.35
N CYS A 653 -5.85 41.13 -16.82
CA CYS A 653 -7.02 40.76 -16.03
C CYS A 653 -7.26 39.26 -16.04
N ASP A 654 -7.20 38.64 -14.87
CA ASP A 654 -7.55 37.23 -14.65
C ASP A 654 -8.94 37.20 -14.01
N GLY A 655 -9.97 37.35 -14.85
CA GLY A 655 -11.36 37.50 -14.40
C GLY A 655 -11.57 38.82 -13.64
N ALA A 656 -11.75 38.73 -12.31
CA ALA A 656 -11.92 39.87 -11.43
C ALA A 656 -10.60 40.44 -10.88
N VAL A 657 -9.48 39.74 -11.06
CA VAL A 657 -8.17 40.12 -10.51
C VAL A 657 -7.39 40.95 -11.53
N ALA A 658 -6.99 42.16 -11.13
CA ALA A 658 -6.04 42.99 -11.87
C ALA A 658 -4.61 42.61 -11.45
N TRP A 659 -3.73 42.37 -12.42
CA TRP A 659 -2.33 42.04 -12.16
C TRP A 659 -1.37 42.95 -12.94
N ALA A 660 -0.19 43.18 -12.36
CA ALA A 660 0.90 43.91 -12.99
C ALA A 660 2.27 43.33 -12.59
N CYS A 661 3.17 43.23 -13.54
CA CYS A 661 4.54 42.76 -13.33
C CYS A 661 5.42 43.89 -12.81
N ILE A 662 5.84 43.78 -11.56
CA ILE A 662 6.65 44.77 -10.83
C ILE A 662 8.05 44.19 -10.52
N THR A 663 8.96 45.05 -10.10
CA THR A 663 10.19 44.62 -9.42
C THR A 663 10.02 44.82 -7.91
N GLN A 664 10.22 43.75 -7.14
CA GLN A 664 10.36 43.81 -5.68
C GLN A 664 11.59 43.01 -5.28
N ASP A 665 12.41 43.58 -4.38
CA ASP A 665 13.65 42.96 -3.88
C ASP A 665 14.56 42.44 -5.02
N ASP A 666 14.70 43.30 -6.05
CA ASP A 666 15.38 43.08 -7.34
C ASP A 666 14.89 41.89 -8.20
N CYS A 667 13.77 41.26 -7.83
CA CYS A 667 13.10 40.18 -8.57
C CYS A 667 11.88 40.69 -9.38
N PRO A 668 11.72 40.32 -10.66
CA PRO A 668 10.45 40.45 -11.39
C PRO A 668 9.38 39.54 -10.79
N MET A 669 8.21 40.07 -10.46
CA MET A 669 7.08 39.28 -9.95
C MET A 669 5.71 39.89 -10.25
N ARG A 670 4.68 39.03 -10.30
CA ARG A 670 3.29 39.40 -10.55
C ARG A 670 2.63 39.90 -9.26
N ALA A 671 2.33 41.20 -9.20
CA ALA A 671 1.52 41.77 -8.12
C ALA A 671 0.04 41.80 -8.52
N GLU A 672 -0.85 41.41 -7.62
CA GLU A 672 -2.27 41.20 -7.90
C GLU A 672 -3.20 41.99 -6.96
N VAL A 673 -4.37 42.38 -7.48
CA VAL A 673 -5.44 43.10 -6.77
C VAL A 673 -6.80 42.55 -7.21
N ASP A 674 -7.51 41.87 -6.31
CA ASP A 674 -8.91 41.47 -6.57
C ASP A 674 -9.83 42.70 -6.54
N CYS A 675 -10.37 43.05 -7.71
CA CYS A 675 -11.26 44.19 -7.87
C CYS A 675 -12.64 43.97 -7.23
N ALA A 676 -13.08 42.71 -7.07
CA ALA A 676 -14.37 42.39 -6.48
C ALA A 676 -14.47 42.85 -5.01
N THR A 677 -13.35 42.77 -4.24
CA THR A 677 -13.27 43.33 -2.87
C THR A 677 -13.62 44.82 -2.78
N SER A 678 -13.42 45.57 -3.87
CA SER A 678 -13.71 47.01 -3.98
C SER A 678 -15.03 47.32 -4.69
N GLY A 679 -15.85 46.31 -5.01
CA GLY A 679 -17.08 46.47 -5.82
C GLY A 679 -16.80 46.90 -7.27
N LYS A 680 -15.66 46.45 -7.81
CA LYS A 680 -15.13 46.85 -9.12
C LYS A 680 -14.91 45.63 -10.03
N ILE A 681 -14.73 45.89 -11.32
CA ILE A 681 -14.28 44.90 -12.30
C ILE A 681 -12.82 45.16 -12.68
N CYS A 682 -12.11 44.13 -13.14
CA CYS A 682 -10.83 44.35 -13.82
C CYS A 682 -11.08 44.77 -15.27
N GLU A 683 -10.45 45.86 -15.70
CA GLU A 683 -10.42 46.31 -17.08
C GLU A 683 -9.00 46.78 -17.41
N ALA A 684 -8.41 46.29 -18.50
CA ALA A 684 -7.07 46.64 -18.99
C ALA A 684 -5.96 46.65 -17.91
N GLY A 685 -5.97 45.66 -17.00
CA GLY A 685 -4.96 45.54 -15.94
C GLY A 685 -5.19 46.39 -14.70
N GLN A 686 -6.37 47.02 -14.55
CA GLN A 686 -6.70 47.88 -13.41
C GLN A 686 -8.13 47.69 -12.90
N CYS A 687 -8.34 47.96 -11.61
CA CYS A 687 -9.67 47.91 -11.01
C CYS A 687 -10.50 49.16 -11.35
N ALA A 688 -11.38 49.01 -12.34
CA ALA A 688 -12.30 50.03 -12.84
C ALA A 688 -13.71 49.89 -12.23
N VAL A 689 -14.45 51.01 -12.19
CA VAL A 689 -15.89 50.96 -11.91
C VAL A 689 -16.59 50.56 -13.21
N ALA A 690 -17.45 49.54 -13.15
CA ALA A 690 -18.12 49.03 -14.34
C ALA A 690 -18.87 50.16 -15.10
N PRO A 691 -18.78 50.21 -16.44
CA PRO A 691 -19.43 51.24 -17.23
C PRO A 691 -20.96 51.13 -17.09
N VAL A 692 -21.61 52.26 -16.81
CA VAL A 692 -23.07 52.35 -16.69
C VAL A 692 -23.67 52.41 -18.09
N GLU A 693 -24.43 51.38 -18.48
CA GLU A 693 -25.21 51.42 -19.73
C GLU A 693 -26.28 52.54 -19.66
N PRO A 694 -26.51 53.28 -20.75
CA PRO A 694 -27.59 54.26 -20.80
C PRO A 694 -28.96 53.56 -20.88
N GLU A 695 -29.85 53.90 -19.94
CA GLU A 695 -31.23 53.41 -19.85
C GLU A 695 -32.01 53.56 -21.19
N PRO A 696 -32.82 52.55 -21.59
CA PRO A 696 -33.62 52.63 -22.80
C PRO A 696 -34.88 53.50 -22.60
N ASP A 697 -34.98 54.61 -23.34
CA ASP A 697 -36.15 55.49 -23.32
C ASP A 697 -37.41 54.75 -23.84
N THR A 698 -38.49 54.80 -23.07
CA THR A 698 -39.73 54.05 -23.31
C THR A 698 -40.93 54.98 -23.51
N THR A 699 -41.09 55.49 -24.75
CA THR A 699 -42.30 56.20 -25.18
C THR A 699 -42.89 55.65 -26.49
N SER A 700 -44.20 55.80 -26.65
CA SER A 700 -45.09 55.11 -27.61
C SER A 700 -46.38 55.96 -27.75
N PRO A 701 -47.28 55.83 -28.77
CA PRO A 701 -47.34 54.92 -29.93
C PRO A 701 -47.56 55.61 -31.31
N ASP A 702 -47.74 54.81 -32.37
CA ASP A 702 -48.53 55.02 -33.62
C ASP A 702 -48.56 56.39 -34.35
N THR A 703 -48.13 56.44 -35.63
CA THR A 703 -49.07 56.51 -36.82
C THR A 703 -48.39 56.60 -38.22
N ALA A 704 -48.88 55.76 -39.14
CA ALA A 704 -49.15 55.98 -40.59
C ALA A 704 -48.19 56.77 -41.55
N THR A 705 -47.52 56.02 -42.47
CA THR A 705 -47.46 56.18 -43.97
C THR A 705 -46.94 57.47 -44.67
N PRO A 706 -46.54 57.45 -45.98
CA PRO A 706 -45.92 56.39 -46.81
C PRO A 706 -44.80 56.88 -47.80
N ASP A 707 -44.32 55.94 -48.65
CA ASP A 707 -44.07 56.08 -50.12
C ASP A 707 -42.61 56.17 -50.68
N THR A 708 -42.44 55.57 -51.87
CA THR A 708 -41.31 55.56 -52.84
C THR A 708 -39.95 54.98 -52.40
N SER A 709 -39.17 54.28 -53.24
CA SER A 709 -39.41 53.70 -54.60
C SER A 709 -38.25 52.79 -55.03
N ALA A 710 -38.52 51.76 -55.89
CA ALA A 710 -37.58 51.00 -56.75
C ALA A 710 -36.29 50.40 -56.12
N GLY A 711 -35.95 49.12 -56.23
CA GLY A 711 -35.97 48.21 -57.40
C GLY A 711 -34.54 47.62 -57.54
N THR A 712 -34.24 46.48 -58.16
CA THR A 712 -34.98 45.49 -58.99
C THR A 712 -34.21 44.16 -58.98
N ASP A 713 -34.90 43.02 -59.16
CA ASP A 713 -34.43 41.78 -59.84
C ASP A 713 -33.18 41.00 -59.32
N THR A 714 -33.05 39.66 -59.43
CA THR A 714 -33.96 38.58 -59.90
C THR A 714 -33.48 37.18 -59.42
N THR A 715 -34.44 36.27 -59.22
CA THR A 715 -34.40 34.79 -59.44
C THR A 715 -33.24 33.90 -58.92
N THR A 716 -33.63 33.01 -58.01
CA THR A 716 -33.26 31.58 -57.85
C THR A 716 -33.52 30.70 -59.11
N PRO A 717 -33.20 29.38 -59.16
CA PRO A 717 -32.16 28.53 -58.51
C PRO A 717 -31.52 27.58 -59.60
N PRO A 718 -31.34 26.22 -59.48
CA PRO A 718 -30.93 25.31 -58.39
C PRO A 718 -29.77 24.29 -58.75
N ASP A 719 -29.34 23.53 -57.74
CA ASP A 719 -29.01 22.07 -57.73
C ASP A 719 -27.71 21.41 -58.30
N THR A 720 -27.46 20.21 -57.74
CA THR A 720 -26.74 19.00 -58.22
C THR A 720 -25.20 18.94 -58.38
N THR A 721 -24.59 18.04 -57.58
CA THR A 721 -23.44 17.12 -57.88
C THR A 721 -22.06 17.69 -58.31
N GLY A 722 -20.92 17.07 -58.04
CA GLY A 722 -20.59 15.81 -57.32
C GLY A 722 -19.32 15.15 -57.88
N THR A 723 -18.52 14.46 -57.05
CA THR A 723 -17.18 13.86 -57.35
C THR A 723 -16.06 14.87 -57.70
N GLY A 724 -14.77 14.63 -57.46
CA GLY A 724 -14.07 13.55 -56.73
C GLY A 724 -12.64 13.29 -57.28
N LEU A 725 -11.71 12.80 -56.43
CA LEU A 725 -10.35 12.25 -56.79
C LEU A 725 -9.32 13.29 -57.34
N ASP A 726 -7.98 13.18 -57.16
CA ASP A 726 -7.07 12.36 -56.32
C ASP A 726 -5.59 12.90 -56.45
N VAL A 727 -4.59 12.23 -55.83
CA VAL A 727 -3.12 12.20 -56.12
C VAL A 727 -2.16 13.21 -55.42
N GLN A 728 -1.26 12.63 -54.59
CA GLN A 728 0.23 12.77 -54.40
C GLN A 728 1.01 14.00 -54.96
N GLY A 729 2.18 14.43 -54.42
CA GLY A 729 3.01 13.97 -53.27
C GLY A 729 4.48 14.48 -53.33
N GLU A 730 5.27 14.22 -52.27
CA GLU A 730 6.78 14.33 -52.15
C GLU A 730 7.47 15.72 -52.29
N GLY A 731 8.69 15.92 -51.71
CA GLY A 731 9.50 17.16 -51.93
C GLY A 731 10.53 17.66 -50.88
N ASP A 732 11.54 16.85 -50.54
CA ASP A 732 12.63 17.04 -49.54
C ASP A 732 13.50 18.36 -49.44
N VAL A 733 13.91 18.68 -48.19
CA VAL A 733 15.29 19.01 -47.68
C VAL A 733 16.04 20.36 -47.93
N GLN A 734 16.20 21.12 -46.81
CA GLN A 734 17.36 21.90 -46.25
C GLN A 734 18.02 23.18 -46.90
N GLN A 735 18.20 24.18 -46.00
CA GLN A 735 19.34 25.14 -45.83
C GLN A 735 19.63 26.22 -46.92
N LEU A 736 20.12 27.46 -46.66
CA LEU A 736 20.71 28.12 -45.46
C LEU A 736 20.72 29.69 -45.61
N ALA A 737 20.58 30.44 -44.49
CA ALA A 737 20.93 31.87 -44.28
C ALA A 737 20.16 32.97 -45.11
N HIS A 738 20.04 34.26 -44.73
CA HIS A 738 20.67 35.06 -43.65
C HIS A 738 19.85 36.36 -43.33
N LYS A 739 19.62 36.69 -42.03
CA LYS A 739 19.18 38.03 -41.48
C LYS A 739 17.79 38.58 -41.90
N SER A 740 17.00 39.29 -41.07
CA SER A 740 17.11 39.68 -39.64
C SER A 740 15.76 40.16 -39.05
N SER A 741 15.68 40.25 -37.71
CA SER A 741 14.75 41.04 -36.86
C SER A 741 13.23 40.74 -36.87
N GLY A 742 12.67 40.41 -35.68
CA GLY A 742 11.23 40.42 -35.36
C GLY A 742 10.79 39.31 -34.39
N CYS A 743 10.47 39.65 -33.13
CA CYS A 743 10.03 38.73 -32.06
C CYS A 743 8.61 38.15 -32.34
N ALA A 744 8.15 36.94 -31.92
CA ALA A 744 8.43 36.02 -30.78
C ALA A 744 7.98 36.57 -29.40
N GLY A 745 7.38 35.82 -28.45
CA GLY A 745 6.84 34.44 -28.33
C GLY A 745 5.78 34.43 -27.18
N GLY A 746 5.34 33.35 -26.50
CA GLY A 746 5.51 31.89 -26.64
C GLY A 746 5.31 31.11 -25.30
N GLY A 747 4.54 30.01 -25.26
CA GLY A 747 4.38 29.09 -24.09
C GLY A 747 3.38 29.51 -22.99
N GLY A 748 2.98 28.66 -22.00
CA GLY A 748 3.06 27.19 -21.90
C GLY A 748 3.09 26.60 -20.45
N ARG A 749 2.15 25.69 -20.08
CA ARG A 749 2.01 24.99 -18.75
C ARG A 749 1.71 25.94 -17.55
N GLY A 750 1.33 25.54 -16.32
CA GLY A 750 0.79 24.28 -15.77
C GLY A 750 0.97 24.12 -14.23
N SER A 751 -0.10 23.84 -13.46
CA SER A 751 -0.12 23.60 -11.97
C SER A 751 0.32 24.79 -11.06
N GLY A 752 0.09 24.85 -9.73
CA GLY A 752 -0.77 24.07 -8.80
C GLY A 752 -0.42 24.30 -7.29
N ALA A 753 -1.41 24.22 -6.37
CA ALA A 753 -1.31 24.20 -4.88
C ALA A 753 -0.76 25.46 -4.14
N LEU A 754 -0.75 25.59 -2.78
CA LEU A 754 -1.76 25.45 -1.68
C LEU A 754 -1.11 25.99 -0.35
N ALA A 755 -1.82 25.96 0.81
CA ALA A 755 -1.31 26.08 2.21
C ALA A 755 -1.01 27.52 2.75
N LEU A 756 -1.09 27.89 4.06
CA LEU A 756 -1.58 27.21 5.30
C LEU A 756 -1.88 28.21 6.47
N LEU A 757 -2.98 28.00 7.25
CA LEU A 757 -3.21 28.38 8.69
C LEU A 757 -3.09 29.88 9.17
N LEU A 758 -3.46 30.35 10.39
CA LEU A 758 -3.87 29.76 11.69
C LEU A 758 -4.71 30.73 12.60
N GLY A 759 -5.76 30.24 13.32
CA GLY A 759 -6.27 30.79 14.61
C GLY A 759 -7.26 32.00 14.60
N ILE A 760 -8.05 32.37 15.65
CA ILE A 760 -8.28 31.87 17.04
C ILE A 760 -9.72 32.27 17.53
N GLY A 761 -10.45 31.43 18.31
CA GLY A 761 -11.16 31.92 19.52
C GLY A 761 -12.70 31.79 19.76
N LEU A 762 -13.09 30.79 20.58
CA LEU A 762 -14.07 30.82 21.72
C LEU A 762 -15.63 31.01 21.57
N LEU A 763 -16.36 30.03 22.17
CA LEU A 763 -17.52 30.08 23.13
C LEU A 763 -18.49 31.31 23.14
N THR A 764 -19.83 31.23 23.33
CA THR A 764 -20.65 30.32 24.20
C THR A 764 -22.18 30.54 23.98
N TRP A 765 -23.06 29.53 24.14
CA TRP A 765 -24.34 29.69 24.91
C TRP A 765 -25.04 28.37 25.30
N LEU A 766 -26.00 28.41 26.24
CA LEU A 766 -26.59 27.21 26.87
C LEU A 766 -27.94 27.49 27.59
N ARG A 767 -29.09 26.89 27.18
CA ARG A 767 -30.20 26.34 28.06
C ARG A 767 -31.56 25.97 27.40
N ARG A 768 -31.94 24.69 27.57
CA ARG A 768 -33.24 24.16 28.10
C ARG A 768 -34.62 24.72 27.61
N ARG A 769 -35.42 23.94 26.85
CA ARG A 769 -36.66 23.18 27.29
C ARG A 769 -37.54 22.65 26.12
N ARG A 770 -38.23 21.53 26.40
CA ARG A 770 -39.33 20.84 25.64
C ARG A 770 -40.68 21.61 25.70
N PRO A 771 -41.79 21.15 25.06
CA PRO A 771 -41.96 20.52 23.72
C PRO A 771 -43.23 20.97 22.94
N ALA A 772 -43.28 20.77 21.61
CA ALA A 772 -44.45 20.48 20.76
C ALA A 772 -44.00 20.45 19.27
N GLY A 773 -44.67 19.78 18.32
CA GLY A 773 -45.84 18.91 18.49
C GLY A 773 -46.78 18.82 17.27
N LEU A 774 -46.25 18.57 16.07
CA LEU A 774 -46.96 18.08 14.88
C LEU A 774 -45.93 17.47 13.89
#